data_AF-A0A485KIX8-F1
#
_entry.id   AF-A0A485KIX8-F1
#
_cell.length_a   1.000
_cell.length_b   1.000
_cell.length_c   1.000
_cell.angle_alpha   90.00
_cell.angle_beta   90.00
_cell.angle_gamma   90.00
#
_symmetry.space_group_name_H-M   'P 1'
#
loop_
_entity.id
_entity.type
_entity.pdbx_description
1 polymer ?
#
loop_
_entity_poly.entity_id
_entity_poly.type
_entity_poly.pdbx_seq_one_letter_code
_entity_poly.pdbx_strand_id
1 'polypeptide(L)'
;MVLSLRVLVATAAATLAAAQGTCQLIKDVDFPDNDLSTTVQPDPTLCCADCQATAGCVAFNWDSGTCYLKKAQGPPSPAPGTVSGVLSNTPLMPTPAPTPAPTPKPTPVPTPAPTPKPTLAPTPAPTPQPTPAPTPAPTPKPTPQPSPAPTPAPSPAPTPAPTPAPTPAPTPKPTPLPTPLPTPVPTPAPTPKPTPAPTPAPTPVPTPKSTPAPTLAPTPVPTSNQGGTCQLFKDVDFSGNDIGSTTQKDPANCCSDCQKKSGCKAFNWDSGVCYLKSAQGPSVPALGTTSGVVSAGPAPPTPAPTPSPTLAPSPGCATARVRKPWNSLPPSDQELFVSALEVAMQRGLYQKFVWIHADAMQTTEAHGNCVFLFWHRKMLLAFENMLRSLGDRYACVTLPYWDYVQDYTTMQNTTPKSKQCKSVEACAPIVKGLGGSQTGVKSGQDFFGSSYPSLTCVTNRPLSHMCTVAGAASCDHCVPRANWNKIAMSTDMSYSSVYGQVFNSGSNIAAVSNELENAPHNVIHALLGGVMNNIAISPADPIFFMHHNMVDLLHTVFYHCRVEPLGLTDAQKQTDNRSFEGCKTAAGNAVGPTSKIWMRVGDTDSPIDAKNDPLVGQYFQDLPDMYYQYADARSLGYSFEFRGLLGDMYTKCDGTTPVNNIAVARVESLDENQVEHVVLPVIKPENLNVLSFDEEVVARGAAQGLNRTQSLAEARKMTVLVHEKCLPGSVTDFPDEFKAAHNITKMAPSFAILTKIQNGQDPIQIHDWQSIVAVHFNCTDL
;
A
#
# COMPACT_ATOMS: atom_id res chain seq x y z
N MET A 1 34.47 46.08 -71.24
CA MET A 1 35.92 46.15 -70.98
C MET A 1 36.14 45.52 -69.60
N VAL A 2 36.81 44.37 -69.59
CA VAL A 2 37.36 43.56 -68.47
C VAL A 2 36.44 43.02 -67.37
N LEU A 3 36.35 41.69 -67.43
CA LEU A 3 35.86 40.68 -66.50
C LEU A 3 36.57 40.71 -65.13
N SER A 4 35.85 40.47 -64.03
CA SER A 4 36.35 39.65 -62.92
C SER A 4 35.21 39.15 -62.03
N LEU A 5 35.09 37.83 -62.04
CA LEU A 5 34.21 36.98 -61.26
C LEU A 5 34.63 37.01 -59.78
N ARG A 6 33.74 37.39 -58.85
CA ARG A 6 33.84 36.97 -57.44
C ARG A 6 32.47 36.64 -56.89
N VAL A 7 32.30 35.35 -56.64
CA VAL A 7 31.20 34.70 -55.92
C VAL A 7 31.13 35.32 -54.51
N LEU A 8 29.98 35.89 -54.12
CA LEU A 8 29.66 36.10 -52.72
C LEU A 8 28.78 34.92 -52.27
N VAL A 9 29.42 33.91 -51.68
CA VAL A 9 28.77 32.90 -50.86
C VAL A 9 28.30 33.60 -49.59
N ALA A 10 27.00 33.67 -49.36
CA ALA A 10 26.45 34.02 -48.05
C ALA A 10 26.71 32.84 -47.11
N THR A 11 27.84 32.86 -46.40
CA THR A 11 28.11 31.96 -45.28
C THR A 11 27.20 32.37 -44.13
N ALA A 12 26.11 31.64 -43.92
CA ALA A 12 25.42 31.62 -42.64
C ALA A 12 26.35 30.99 -41.61
N ALA A 13 27.00 31.83 -40.79
CA ALA A 13 27.66 31.36 -39.59
C ALA A 13 26.58 30.88 -38.61
N ALA A 14 26.37 29.57 -38.56
CA ALA A 14 25.65 28.95 -37.47
C ALA A 14 26.50 29.14 -36.20
N THR A 15 26.14 30.12 -35.37
CA THR A 15 26.59 30.18 -33.99
C THR A 15 26.09 28.91 -33.30
N LEU A 16 26.99 27.98 -33.00
CA LEU A 16 26.72 26.91 -32.06
C LEU A 16 26.38 27.55 -30.71
N ALA A 17 25.10 27.56 -30.35
CA ALA A 17 24.69 27.84 -28.99
C ALA A 17 25.16 26.66 -28.12
N ALA A 18 26.21 26.86 -27.33
CA ALA A 18 26.59 25.95 -26.26
C ALA A 18 25.43 25.83 -25.27
N ALA A 19 25.08 24.59 -24.89
CA ALA A 19 24.08 24.33 -23.86
C ALA A 19 24.52 25.01 -22.55
N GLN A 20 23.77 26.03 -22.12
CA GLN A 20 24.01 26.66 -20.82
C GLN A 20 23.44 25.74 -19.75
N GLY A 21 24.29 25.31 -18.81
CA GLY A 21 23.85 24.61 -17.61
C GLY A 21 22.92 25.51 -16.79
N THR A 22 22.30 24.96 -15.75
CA THR A 22 21.56 25.77 -14.77
C THR A 22 22.07 25.43 -13.38
N CYS A 23 22.15 26.42 -12.50
CA CYS A 23 22.52 26.19 -11.10
C CYS A 23 21.31 26.44 -10.20
N GLN A 24 21.08 25.49 -9.29
CA GLN A 24 20.16 25.69 -8.16
C GLN A 24 20.90 26.47 -7.07
N LEU A 25 20.41 27.66 -6.71
CA LEU A 25 21.00 28.48 -5.64
C LEU A 25 20.50 28.04 -4.27
N ILE A 26 21.41 27.97 -3.31
CA ILE A 26 21.18 27.55 -1.94
C ILE A 26 21.69 28.69 -1.05
N LYS A 27 20.78 29.32 -0.29
CA LYS A 27 21.12 30.44 0.61
C LYS A 27 21.67 29.92 1.93
N ASP A 28 22.54 30.73 2.54
CA ASP A 28 23.10 30.55 3.88
C ASP A 28 23.90 29.23 4.05
N VAL A 29 24.49 28.76 2.95
CA VAL A 29 25.25 27.50 2.89
C VAL A 29 26.58 27.77 2.24
N ASP A 30 27.64 27.25 2.86
CA ASP A 30 28.98 27.15 2.31
C ASP A 30 29.35 25.70 1.99
N PHE A 31 29.98 25.46 0.84
CA PHE A 31 30.68 24.21 0.58
C PHE A 31 32.18 24.39 0.92
N PRO A 32 32.65 24.04 2.12
CA PRO A 32 34.05 24.24 2.49
C PRO A 32 34.99 23.43 1.57
N ASP A 33 36.18 23.99 1.37
CA ASP A 33 37.26 23.44 0.55
C ASP A 33 36.92 23.32 -0.95
N ASN A 34 37.82 22.68 -1.71
CA ASN A 34 37.68 22.36 -3.14
C ASN A 34 37.61 23.56 -4.10
N ASP A 35 38.13 24.72 -3.69
CA ASP A 35 38.24 25.89 -4.57
C ASP A 35 39.18 25.62 -5.75
N LEU A 36 38.67 25.91 -6.94
CA LEU A 36 39.40 25.91 -8.21
C LEU A 36 39.98 27.28 -8.51
N SER A 37 39.13 28.30 -8.40
CA SER A 37 39.43 29.69 -8.73
C SER A 37 38.39 30.60 -8.13
N THR A 38 38.64 31.91 -8.17
CA THR A 38 37.68 32.92 -7.74
C THR A 38 37.36 33.90 -8.87
N THR A 39 36.13 34.38 -8.89
CA THR A 39 35.67 35.50 -9.73
C THR A 39 34.94 36.53 -8.86
N VAL A 40 34.79 37.76 -9.35
CA VAL A 40 34.08 38.81 -8.62
C VAL A 40 32.77 39.10 -9.34
N GLN A 41 31.66 38.94 -8.63
CA GLN A 41 30.33 39.20 -9.16
C GLN A 41 29.49 39.96 -8.14
N PRO A 42 28.75 41.00 -8.56
CA PRO A 42 27.92 41.78 -7.65
C PRO A 42 26.68 41.00 -7.15
N ASP A 43 26.34 39.89 -7.79
CA ASP A 43 25.15 39.09 -7.50
C ASP A 43 25.46 37.58 -7.60
N PRO A 44 25.03 36.75 -6.63
CA PRO A 44 25.29 35.31 -6.62
C PRO A 44 24.69 34.54 -7.81
N THR A 45 23.66 35.07 -8.48
CA THR A 45 23.07 34.45 -9.69
C THR A 45 24.04 34.42 -10.87
N LEU A 46 25.03 35.32 -10.89
CA LEU A 46 26.01 35.44 -11.97
C LEU A 46 27.16 34.43 -11.84
N CYS A 47 27.43 33.92 -10.64
CA CYS A 47 28.47 32.92 -10.39
C CYS A 47 28.23 31.59 -11.13
N CYS A 48 26.97 31.30 -11.48
CA CYS A 48 26.64 30.09 -12.23
C CYS A 48 27.27 30.09 -13.63
N ALA A 49 27.24 31.24 -14.32
CA ALA A 49 27.86 31.38 -15.63
C ALA A 49 29.39 31.25 -15.54
N ASP A 50 29.99 31.81 -14.49
CA ASP A 50 31.42 31.69 -14.23
C ASP A 50 31.83 30.24 -13.97
N CYS A 51 31.02 29.49 -13.20
CA CYS A 51 31.25 28.06 -12.99
C CYS A 51 31.12 27.28 -14.30
N GLN A 52 30.14 27.56 -15.15
CA GLN A 52 30.01 26.90 -16.46
C GLN A 52 31.19 27.16 -17.40
N ALA A 53 31.72 28.38 -17.36
CA ALA A 53 32.87 28.78 -18.16
C ALA A 53 34.19 28.22 -17.62
N THR A 54 34.21 27.71 -16.39
CA THR A 54 35.42 27.22 -15.71
C THR A 54 35.50 25.71 -15.79
N ALA A 55 36.46 25.20 -16.57
CA ALA A 55 36.65 23.76 -16.76
C ALA A 55 36.84 23.03 -15.42
N GLY A 56 35.99 22.04 -15.17
CA GLY A 56 36.00 21.24 -13.95
C GLY A 56 35.23 21.84 -12.78
N CYS A 57 34.62 23.02 -12.92
CA CYS A 57 33.73 23.56 -11.90
C CYS A 57 32.39 22.82 -11.89
N VAL A 58 31.97 22.38 -10.72
CA VAL A 58 30.70 21.66 -10.50
C VAL A 58 29.82 22.33 -9.45
N ALA A 59 30.38 23.26 -8.67
CA ALA A 59 29.66 24.06 -7.69
C ALA A 59 30.37 25.41 -7.49
N PHE A 60 29.72 26.37 -6.87
CA PHE A 60 30.33 27.61 -6.42
C PHE A 60 29.76 28.06 -5.09
N ASN A 61 30.47 29.00 -4.48
CA ASN A 61 30.10 29.71 -3.27
C ASN A 61 30.22 31.19 -3.51
N TRP A 62 29.17 31.96 -3.28
CA TRP A 62 29.24 33.41 -3.32
C TRP A 62 29.22 33.98 -1.92
N ASP A 63 30.24 34.79 -1.61
CA ASP A 63 30.33 35.55 -0.38
C ASP A 63 30.83 36.96 -0.68
N SER A 64 30.05 37.96 -0.26
CA SER A 64 30.43 39.38 -0.22
C SER A 64 31.03 39.89 -1.55
N GLY A 65 30.46 39.48 -2.68
CA GLY A 65 30.88 39.88 -4.02
C GLY A 65 31.87 38.96 -4.72
N THR A 66 32.29 37.87 -4.10
CA THR A 66 33.26 36.91 -4.66
C THR A 66 32.63 35.54 -4.85
N CYS A 67 32.72 34.99 -6.06
CA CYS A 67 32.39 33.60 -6.36
C CYS A 67 33.63 32.71 -6.21
N TYR A 68 33.61 31.78 -5.26
CA TYR A 68 34.57 30.71 -5.11
C TYR A 68 34.07 29.51 -5.91
N LEU A 69 34.67 29.28 -7.07
CA LEU A 69 34.30 28.20 -7.99
C LEU A 69 34.95 26.91 -7.53
N LYS A 70 34.24 25.78 -7.55
CA LYS A 70 34.68 24.55 -6.89
C LYS A 70 34.67 23.34 -7.81
N LYS A 71 35.71 22.51 -7.70
CA LYS A 71 35.86 21.25 -8.47
C LYS A 71 35.01 20.10 -7.94
N ALA A 72 34.53 20.23 -6.72
CA ALA A 72 33.65 19.27 -6.07
C ALA A 72 32.74 20.04 -5.12
N GLN A 73 31.51 19.55 -4.95
CA GLN A 73 30.63 20.03 -3.90
C GLN A 73 31.08 19.43 -2.56
N GLY A 74 31.64 20.26 -1.68
CA GLY A 74 31.94 19.88 -0.29
C GLY A 74 30.67 19.64 0.53
N PRO A 75 30.76 19.05 1.73
CA PRO A 75 29.60 18.88 2.61
C PRO A 75 29.01 20.25 2.97
N PRO A 76 27.69 20.47 2.82
CA PRO A 76 27.09 21.77 3.12
C PRO A 76 27.31 22.14 4.59
N SER A 77 27.89 23.32 4.82
CA SER A 77 28.10 23.92 6.13
C SER A 77 27.23 25.18 6.26
N PRO A 78 26.55 25.41 7.40
CA PRO A 78 25.80 26.65 7.61
C PRO A 78 26.71 27.88 7.57
N ALA A 79 26.41 28.84 6.69
CA ALA A 79 27.16 30.09 6.54
C ALA A 79 26.22 31.26 6.20
N PRO A 80 25.62 31.90 7.21
CA PRO A 80 24.65 32.99 7.02
C PRO A 80 25.22 34.14 6.19
N GLY A 81 24.48 34.58 5.16
CA GLY A 81 24.88 35.67 4.27
C GLY A 81 25.57 35.23 2.97
N THR A 82 25.92 33.95 2.85
CA THR A 82 26.51 33.38 1.62
C THR A 82 25.45 32.72 0.75
N VAL A 83 25.73 32.54 -0.54
CA VAL A 83 24.85 31.81 -1.47
C VAL A 83 25.68 30.85 -2.30
N SER A 84 25.40 29.56 -2.18
CA SER A 84 26.05 28.51 -2.96
C SER A 84 25.21 28.08 -4.16
N GLY A 85 25.84 27.46 -5.16
CA GLY A 85 25.14 26.89 -6.31
C GLY A 85 25.83 25.65 -6.86
N VAL A 86 25.06 24.69 -7.37
CA VAL A 86 25.58 23.45 -7.96
C VAL A 86 25.18 23.36 -9.43
N LEU A 87 26.14 23.01 -10.28
CA LEU A 87 25.96 22.94 -11.73
C LEU A 87 25.19 21.67 -12.13
N SER A 88 23.98 21.81 -12.67
CA SER A 88 23.21 20.69 -13.22
C SER A 88 23.38 20.62 -14.73
N ASN A 89 24.10 19.61 -15.22
CA ASN A 89 24.20 19.31 -16.66
C ASN A 89 23.03 18.42 -17.11
N THR A 90 21.82 18.97 -17.10
CA THR A 90 20.63 18.34 -17.71
C THR A 90 20.27 19.11 -18.98
N PRO A 91 20.19 18.50 -20.17
CA PRO A 91 19.86 19.24 -21.39
C PRO A 91 18.41 19.73 -21.35
N LEU A 92 18.19 21.05 -21.44
CA LEU A 92 16.86 21.66 -21.51
C LEU A 92 16.31 21.59 -22.94
N MET A 93 15.09 21.08 -23.09
CA MET A 93 14.23 21.35 -24.26
C MET A 93 13.91 22.85 -24.35
N PRO A 94 13.81 23.44 -25.56
CA PRO A 94 13.72 24.89 -25.72
C PRO A 94 12.36 25.47 -25.32
N THR A 95 12.38 26.50 -24.48
CA THR A 95 11.21 27.31 -24.10
C THR A 95 10.90 28.36 -25.18
N PRO A 96 9.63 28.58 -25.59
CA PRO A 96 9.28 29.61 -26.56
C PRO A 96 9.43 31.03 -26.01
N ALA A 97 9.85 31.96 -26.87
CA ALA A 97 10.07 33.37 -26.57
C ALA A 97 8.78 34.12 -26.14
N PRO A 98 8.88 35.17 -25.31
CA PRO A 98 7.72 35.90 -24.80
C PRO A 98 7.09 36.82 -25.86
N THR A 99 5.80 36.62 -26.11
CA THR A 99 4.99 37.48 -26.98
C THR A 99 4.66 38.81 -26.30
N PRO A 100 4.79 39.98 -26.97
CA PRO A 100 4.49 41.28 -26.38
C PRO A 100 2.98 41.48 -26.10
N ALA A 101 2.68 42.24 -25.05
CA ALA A 101 1.33 42.60 -24.64
C ALA A 101 0.55 43.35 -25.73
N PRO A 102 -0.75 43.03 -25.97
CA PRO A 102 -1.54 43.72 -26.99
C PRO A 102 -2.08 45.05 -26.48
N THR A 103 -1.90 46.09 -27.31
CA THR A 103 -2.54 47.40 -27.21
C THR A 103 -3.99 47.33 -27.74
N PRO A 104 -4.96 48.07 -27.18
CA PRO A 104 -6.35 47.99 -27.62
C PRO A 104 -6.57 48.81 -28.91
N LYS A 105 -7.17 48.19 -29.95
CA LYS A 105 -7.66 48.86 -31.16
C LYS A 105 -9.20 48.89 -31.21
N PRO A 106 -9.82 49.89 -31.88
CA PRO A 106 -11.19 50.32 -31.62
C PRO A 106 -12.27 49.47 -32.29
N THR A 107 -13.44 49.52 -31.64
CA THR A 107 -14.75 49.00 -32.04
C THR A 107 -15.20 49.50 -33.42
N PRO A 108 -15.62 48.59 -34.33
CA PRO A 108 -16.41 48.96 -35.51
C PRO A 108 -17.91 48.99 -35.20
N VAL A 109 -18.57 50.01 -35.75
CA VAL A 109 -20.01 50.32 -35.72
C VAL A 109 -20.82 49.27 -36.51
N PRO A 110 -22.06 48.91 -36.08
CA PRO A 110 -22.87 47.89 -36.74
C PRO A 110 -23.42 48.35 -38.09
N THR A 111 -23.42 47.45 -39.08
CA THR A 111 -24.09 47.62 -40.38
C THR A 111 -25.44 46.89 -40.39
N PRO A 112 -26.55 47.46 -40.93
CA PRO A 112 -27.88 46.86 -40.86
C PRO A 112 -28.09 45.67 -41.83
N ALA A 113 -29.09 44.86 -41.46
CA ALA A 113 -29.46 43.55 -42.01
C ALA A 113 -29.87 43.51 -43.49
N PRO A 114 -29.64 42.38 -44.20
CA PRO A 114 -30.37 42.04 -45.40
C PRO A 114 -31.65 41.24 -45.08
N THR A 115 -32.73 41.61 -45.76
CA THR A 115 -34.08 41.06 -45.67
C THR A 115 -34.16 39.63 -46.22
N PRO A 116 -34.89 38.68 -45.59
CA PRO A 116 -35.09 37.34 -46.14
C PRO A 116 -36.06 37.32 -47.33
N LYS A 117 -35.69 36.56 -48.38
CA LYS A 117 -36.52 36.26 -49.56
C LYS A 117 -37.56 35.15 -49.24
N PRO A 118 -38.76 35.13 -49.86
CA PRO A 118 -39.86 34.26 -49.42
C PRO A 118 -39.78 32.81 -49.93
N THR A 119 -40.13 31.91 -48.99
CA THR A 119 -40.92 30.66 -49.11
C THR A 119 -40.48 29.54 -50.06
N LEU A 120 -40.35 28.32 -49.51
CA LEU A 120 -41.16 27.16 -49.93
C LEU A 120 -41.52 26.31 -48.70
N ALA A 121 -42.79 25.93 -48.61
CA ALA A 121 -43.40 25.20 -47.50
C ALA A 121 -43.10 23.69 -47.56
N PRO A 122 -42.79 23.03 -46.43
CA PRO A 122 -42.95 21.59 -46.29
C PRO A 122 -44.19 21.24 -45.45
N THR A 123 -45.08 20.50 -46.12
CA THR A 123 -45.96 19.41 -45.69
C THR A 123 -46.48 19.36 -44.23
N PRO A 124 -47.82 19.28 -44.01
CA PRO A 124 -48.40 19.10 -42.68
C PRO A 124 -48.02 17.77 -42.02
N ALA A 125 -47.65 17.84 -40.74
CA ALA A 125 -47.49 16.67 -39.86
C ALA A 125 -48.85 16.03 -39.53
N PRO A 126 -48.90 14.70 -39.31
CA PRO A 126 -50.13 13.98 -39.01
C PRO A 126 -50.71 14.37 -37.64
N THR A 127 -52.02 14.53 -37.63
CA THR A 127 -52.86 14.86 -36.47
C THR A 127 -52.76 13.75 -35.40
N PRO A 128 -52.46 14.07 -34.13
CA PRO A 128 -52.60 13.11 -33.04
C PRO A 128 -54.09 12.78 -32.82
N GLN A 129 -54.41 11.48 -32.85
CA GLN A 129 -55.71 10.93 -32.51
C GLN A 129 -56.04 11.22 -31.02
N PRO A 130 -57.29 11.58 -30.66
CA PRO A 130 -57.66 11.89 -29.29
C PRO A 130 -57.56 10.66 -28.38
N THR A 131 -56.87 10.84 -27.26
CA THR A 131 -56.78 9.88 -26.14
C THR A 131 -58.18 9.61 -25.57
N PRO A 132 -58.62 8.36 -25.42
CA PRO A 132 -59.88 8.03 -24.74
C PRO A 132 -59.86 8.46 -23.27
N ALA A 133 -61.00 8.94 -22.79
CA ALA A 133 -61.23 9.34 -21.40
C ALA A 133 -61.02 8.16 -20.42
N PRO A 134 -60.54 8.41 -19.19
CA PRO A 134 -60.24 7.36 -18.22
C PRO A 134 -61.51 6.63 -17.74
N THR A 135 -61.45 5.30 -17.77
CA THR A 135 -62.45 4.39 -17.21
C THR A 135 -62.54 4.55 -15.68
N PRO A 136 -63.73 4.62 -15.07
CA PRO A 136 -63.88 4.68 -13.61
C PRO A 136 -63.32 3.42 -12.92
N ALA A 137 -62.64 3.63 -11.80
CA ALA A 137 -62.07 2.58 -10.96
C ALA A 137 -63.16 1.64 -10.39
N PRO A 138 -62.91 0.33 -10.30
CA PRO A 138 -63.85 -0.62 -9.69
C PRO A 138 -63.91 -0.44 -8.17
N THR A 139 -65.14 -0.38 -7.64
CA THR A 139 -65.48 -0.40 -6.22
C THR A 139 -64.94 -1.66 -5.52
N PRO A 140 -64.30 -1.52 -4.34
CA PRO A 140 -63.88 -2.67 -3.52
C PRO A 140 -65.08 -3.47 -2.99
N LYS A 141 -64.98 -4.80 -3.09
CA LYS A 141 -65.89 -5.77 -2.47
C LYS A 141 -65.74 -5.76 -0.93
N PRO A 142 -66.81 -5.84 -0.13
CA PRO A 142 -66.72 -5.85 1.33
C PRO A 142 -65.99 -7.09 1.85
N THR A 143 -64.98 -6.87 2.70
CA THR A 143 -64.27 -7.93 3.45
C THR A 143 -65.06 -8.33 4.69
N PRO A 144 -65.17 -9.63 5.04
CA PRO A 144 -65.87 -10.08 6.24
C PRO A 144 -65.22 -9.63 7.55
N GLN A 145 -66.07 -9.27 8.51
CA GLN A 145 -65.75 -8.84 9.86
C GLN A 145 -64.99 -9.91 10.68
N PRO A 146 -63.88 -9.56 11.36
CA PRO A 146 -63.19 -10.48 12.26
C PRO A 146 -63.96 -10.67 13.58
N SER A 147 -63.96 -11.91 14.06
CA SER A 147 -64.48 -12.37 15.36
C SER A 147 -63.71 -11.76 16.55
N PRO A 148 -64.36 -11.42 17.68
CA PRO A 148 -63.68 -10.85 18.83
C PRO A 148 -62.84 -11.88 19.60
N ALA A 149 -61.57 -11.54 19.84
CA ALA A 149 -60.67 -12.24 20.75
C ALA A 149 -60.90 -11.78 22.22
N PRO A 150 -60.67 -12.66 23.22
CA PRO A 150 -61.05 -12.42 24.60
C PRO A 150 -60.16 -11.41 25.33
N THR A 151 -60.80 -10.64 26.20
CA THR A 151 -60.29 -9.54 27.03
C THR A 151 -59.27 -10.00 28.08
N PRO A 152 -58.05 -9.45 28.13
CA PRO A 152 -57.18 -9.52 29.31
C PRO A 152 -57.52 -8.43 30.34
N ALA A 153 -57.40 -8.77 31.62
CA ALA A 153 -57.73 -7.95 32.78
C ALA A 153 -56.88 -6.66 32.90
N PRO A 154 -57.41 -5.58 33.52
CA PRO A 154 -56.74 -4.28 33.59
C PRO A 154 -55.60 -4.26 34.63
N SER A 155 -54.44 -3.76 34.22
CA SER A 155 -53.31 -3.40 35.09
C SER A 155 -53.36 -1.90 35.44
N PRO A 156 -52.90 -1.46 36.63
CA PRO A 156 -53.18 -0.12 37.18
C PRO A 156 -52.46 1.03 36.46
N ALA A 157 -53.12 2.19 36.47
CA ALA A 157 -52.71 3.43 35.80
C ALA A 157 -51.43 4.06 36.39
N PRO A 158 -50.46 4.49 35.54
CA PRO A 158 -49.37 5.35 35.97
C PRO A 158 -49.79 6.84 36.00
N THR A 159 -49.25 7.53 37.00
CA THR A 159 -49.47 8.93 37.38
C THR A 159 -48.97 9.93 36.31
N PRO A 160 -49.65 11.05 36.04
CA PRO A 160 -49.19 12.04 35.06
C PRO A 160 -47.99 12.86 35.56
N ALA A 161 -46.94 12.94 34.73
CA ALA A 161 -45.84 13.89 34.89
C ALA A 161 -46.21 15.26 34.28
N PRO A 162 -45.69 16.39 34.81
CA PRO A 162 -46.15 17.73 34.47
C PRO A 162 -45.69 18.24 33.10
N THR A 163 -46.59 18.97 32.44
CA THR A 163 -46.49 19.60 31.12
C THR A 163 -45.46 20.74 31.06
N PRO A 164 -44.47 20.71 30.15
CA PRO A 164 -43.65 21.88 29.84
C PRO A 164 -44.39 22.90 28.95
N ALA A 165 -44.16 24.18 29.21
CA ALA A 165 -44.75 25.33 28.52
C ALA A 165 -44.34 25.43 27.03
N PRO A 166 -45.20 26.02 26.15
CA PRO A 166 -44.97 26.03 24.71
C PRO A 166 -43.88 27.03 24.27
N THR A 167 -42.94 26.53 23.48
CA THR A 167 -41.90 27.31 22.79
C THR A 167 -42.50 28.12 21.61
N PRO A 168 -42.11 29.39 21.40
CA PRO A 168 -42.63 30.21 20.29
C PRO A 168 -42.26 29.67 18.91
N ALA A 169 -43.19 29.87 17.95
CA ALA A 169 -43.09 29.42 16.57
C ALA A 169 -41.94 30.08 15.79
N PRO A 170 -41.19 29.35 14.95
CA PRO A 170 -40.14 29.92 14.12
C PRO A 170 -40.70 30.70 12.92
N THR A 171 -40.13 31.87 12.68
CA THR A 171 -40.39 32.75 11.53
C THR A 171 -39.95 32.10 10.21
N PRO A 172 -40.71 32.21 9.11
CA PRO A 172 -40.31 31.65 7.81
C PRO A 172 -39.08 32.37 7.23
N LYS A 173 -38.06 31.59 6.85
CA LYS A 173 -36.90 32.08 6.09
C LYS A 173 -37.29 32.29 4.61
N PRO A 174 -36.83 33.37 3.93
CA PRO A 174 -37.24 33.69 2.56
C PRO A 174 -36.86 32.63 1.53
N THR A 175 -37.77 32.38 0.59
CA THR A 175 -37.63 31.50 -0.58
C THR A 175 -36.61 32.09 -1.58
N PRO A 176 -35.55 31.37 -1.98
CA PRO A 176 -34.69 31.80 -3.08
C PRO A 176 -35.42 31.74 -4.43
N LEU A 177 -35.20 32.77 -5.25
CA LEU A 177 -35.69 32.90 -6.62
C LEU A 177 -35.07 31.80 -7.52
N PRO A 178 -35.82 31.19 -8.47
CA PRO A 178 -35.30 30.13 -9.31
C PRO A 178 -34.16 30.61 -10.24
N THR A 179 -33.03 29.89 -10.17
CA THR A 179 -31.88 30.05 -11.07
C THR A 179 -32.27 29.61 -12.49
N PRO A 180 -32.01 30.39 -13.55
CA PRO A 180 -32.33 30.00 -14.93
C PRO A 180 -31.49 28.80 -15.40
N LEU A 181 -32.12 27.93 -16.19
CA LEU A 181 -31.57 26.71 -16.76
C LEU A 181 -30.40 27.02 -17.73
N PRO A 182 -29.24 26.33 -17.64
CA PRO A 182 -28.14 26.55 -18.58
C PRO A 182 -28.50 26.02 -19.98
N THR A 183 -28.26 26.85 -20.98
CA THR A 183 -28.41 26.52 -22.41
C THR A 183 -27.26 25.60 -22.85
N PRO A 184 -27.51 24.53 -23.63
CA PRO A 184 -26.43 23.64 -24.09
C PRO A 184 -25.47 24.37 -25.04
N VAL A 185 -24.17 24.24 -24.76
CA VAL A 185 -23.08 24.72 -25.60
C VAL A 185 -22.92 23.77 -26.81
N PRO A 186 -22.82 24.26 -28.05
CA PRO A 186 -22.65 23.40 -29.22
C PRO A 186 -21.27 22.75 -29.25
N THR A 187 -21.25 21.44 -29.49
CA THR A 187 -20.07 20.59 -29.68
C THR A 187 -19.28 21.03 -30.93
N PRO A 188 -17.96 21.30 -30.84
CA PRO A 188 -17.13 21.52 -32.02
C PRO A 188 -16.98 20.25 -32.87
N ALA A 189 -17.00 20.40 -34.19
CA ALA A 189 -16.76 19.33 -35.15
C ALA A 189 -15.28 18.84 -35.11
N PRO A 190 -15.02 17.55 -35.37
CA PRO A 190 -13.68 16.97 -35.25
C PRO A 190 -12.75 17.44 -36.39
N THR A 191 -11.53 17.85 -36.02
CA THR A 191 -10.43 18.17 -36.95
C THR A 191 -9.83 16.92 -37.61
N PRO A 192 -9.42 16.97 -38.89
CA PRO A 192 -8.81 15.83 -39.59
C PRO A 192 -7.43 15.46 -39.03
N LYS A 193 -7.16 14.15 -38.96
CA LYS A 193 -5.89 13.54 -38.52
C LYS A 193 -4.76 13.80 -39.54
N PRO A 194 -3.56 14.25 -39.13
CA PRO A 194 -2.42 14.39 -40.03
C PRO A 194 -1.80 13.03 -40.41
N THR A 195 -1.39 12.94 -41.66
CA THR A 195 -0.69 11.79 -42.28
C THR A 195 0.76 11.68 -41.76
N PRO A 196 1.27 10.47 -41.42
CA PRO A 196 2.66 10.32 -40.99
C PRO A 196 3.67 10.52 -42.13
N ALA A 197 4.78 11.20 -41.83
CA ALA A 197 5.95 11.33 -42.69
C ALA A 197 6.81 10.04 -42.66
N PRO A 198 7.54 9.71 -43.74
CA PRO A 198 8.26 8.44 -43.87
C PRO A 198 9.53 8.37 -43.02
N THR A 199 9.75 7.19 -42.44
CA THR A 199 10.87 6.79 -41.58
C THR A 199 12.21 6.75 -42.34
N PRO A 200 13.29 7.39 -41.86
CA PRO A 200 14.64 7.20 -42.39
C PRO A 200 15.23 5.84 -42.00
N ALA A 201 16.00 5.25 -42.93
CA ALA A 201 16.67 3.95 -42.80
C ALA A 201 17.80 3.95 -41.74
N PRO A 202 18.12 2.79 -41.13
CA PRO A 202 19.08 2.70 -40.04
C PRO A 202 20.53 2.76 -40.52
N THR A 203 21.35 3.55 -39.83
CA THR A 203 22.81 3.62 -39.99
C THR A 203 23.50 2.48 -39.22
N PRO A 204 24.60 1.87 -39.71
CA PRO A 204 25.22 0.71 -39.06
C PRO A 204 25.93 1.07 -37.75
N VAL A 205 25.80 0.19 -36.76
CA VAL A 205 26.44 0.26 -35.44
C VAL A 205 27.94 -0.06 -35.55
N PRO A 206 28.86 0.79 -35.05
CA PRO A 206 30.26 0.43 -34.92
C PRO A 206 30.49 -0.41 -33.65
N THR A 207 31.25 -1.49 -33.84
CA THR A 207 31.67 -2.44 -32.81
C THR A 207 32.68 -1.81 -31.83
N PRO A 208 32.50 -1.91 -30.50
CA PRO A 208 33.50 -1.40 -29.55
C PRO A 208 34.72 -2.32 -29.45
N LYS A 209 35.89 -1.70 -29.57
CA LYS A 209 37.23 -2.26 -29.34
C LYS A 209 37.55 -2.16 -27.84
N SER A 210 38.02 -3.25 -27.24
CA SER A 210 38.39 -3.36 -25.83
C SER A 210 39.72 -2.68 -25.51
N THR A 211 39.77 -1.85 -24.47
CA THR A 211 40.99 -1.44 -23.71
C THR A 211 40.60 -0.78 -22.37
N PRO A 212 41.51 -0.62 -21.38
CA PRO A 212 41.47 -1.26 -20.07
C PRO A 212 40.92 -0.38 -18.93
N ALA A 213 40.47 -1.03 -17.85
CA ALA A 213 39.89 -0.41 -16.67
C ALA A 213 40.86 0.55 -15.93
N PRO A 214 40.40 1.74 -15.50
CA PRO A 214 41.15 2.61 -14.59
C PRO A 214 40.97 2.17 -13.14
N THR A 215 42.09 2.14 -12.41
CA THR A 215 42.23 1.79 -11.00
C THR A 215 41.75 2.93 -10.09
N LEU A 216 40.82 2.65 -9.17
CA LEU A 216 40.42 3.55 -8.07
C LEU A 216 40.92 3.01 -6.72
N ALA A 217 41.37 3.94 -5.86
CA ALA A 217 41.85 3.73 -4.49
C ALA A 217 40.69 3.66 -3.46
N PRO A 218 40.91 3.13 -2.23
CA PRO A 218 39.91 2.35 -1.50
C PRO A 218 39.11 3.08 -0.39
N THR A 219 37.84 2.69 -0.27
CA THR A 219 36.92 2.82 0.90
C THR A 219 37.40 1.89 2.05
N PRO A 220 37.17 2.17 3.36
CA PRO A 220 37.76 1.36 4.43
C PRO A 220 37.11 -0.03 4.53
N VAL A 221 37.82 -1.02 4.02
CA VAL A 221 37.54 -2.45 4.10
C VAL A 221 38.09 -3.01 5.42
N PRO A 222 37.48 -4.02 6.05
CA PRO A 222 38.10 -4.79 7.13
C PRO A 222 39.45 -5.36 6.69
N THR A 223 40.54 -4.99 7.36
CA THR A 223 41.86 -5.60 7.12
C THR A 223 41.92 -6.98 7.77
N SER A 224 41.78 -8.03 6.96
CA SER A 224 42.18 -9.39 7.32
C SER A 224 43.70 -9.48 7.32
N ASN A 225 44.31 -9.66 8.49
CA ASN A 225 45.69 -10.12 8.56
C ASN A 225 45.68 -11.65 8.57
N GLN A 226 46.36 -12.23 7.60
CA GLN A 226 46.63 -13.66 7.49
C GLN A 226 47.51 -14.07 8.69
N GLY A 227 46.88 -14.52 9.78
CA GLY A 227 47.62 -15.02 10.94
C GLY A 227 46.90 -15.16 12.29
N GLY A 228 45.69 -14.62 12.51
CA GLY A 228 45.05 -14.81 13.82
C GLY A 228 43.60 -14.33 13.92
N THR A 229 42.68 -15.27 14.17
CA THR A 229 41.67 -15.33 15.26
C THR A 229 41.00 -14.07 15.87
N CYS A 230 41.25 -12.84 15.42
CA CYS A 230 40.53 -11.66 15.90
C CYS A 230 40.06 -10.75 14.77
N GLN A 231 38.88 -10.17 14.92
CA GLN A 231 38.33 -9.15 14.03
C GLN A 231 38.64 -7.76 14.60
N LEU A 232 39.18 -6.84 13.79
CA LEU A 232 39.52 -5.46 14.19
C LEU A 232 38.48 -4.44 13.71
N PHE A 233 38.31 -3.38 14.49
CA PHE A 233 37.37 -2.27 14.30
C PHE A 233 38.13 -0.96 14.50
N LYS A 234 38.23 -0.13 13.46
CA LYS A 234 38.95 1.16 13.53
C LYS A 234 38.03 2.27 14.00
N ASP A 235 38.59 3.21 14.75
CA ASP A 235 37.94 4.40 15.32
C ASP A 235 36.77 4.06 16.27
N VAL A 236 36.90 2.94 16.98
CA VAL A 236 35.88 2.38 17.88
C VAL A 236 36.52 2.03 19.20
N ASP A 237 35.84 2.38 20.29
CA ASP A 237 36.14 1.99 21.67
C ASP A 237 35.03 1.06 22.20
N PHE A 238 35.37 -0.14 22.66
CA PHE A 238 34.44 -0.95 23.44
C PHE A 238 34.45 -0.48 24.89
N SER A 239 33.34 0.07 25.37
CA SER A 239 33.29 0.63 26.72
C SER A 239 33.21 -0.46 27.80
N GLY A 240 34.06 -0.34 28.83
CA GLY A 240 34.08 -1.21 30.00
C GLY A 240 34.67 -2.61 29.76
N ASN A 241 34.49 -3.49 30.75
CA ASN A 241 34.97 -4.89 30.77
C ASN A 241 36.50 -5.07 30.77
N ASP A 242 37.30 -4.06 31.11
CA ASP A 242 38.76 -4.18 31.17
C ASP A 242 39.25 -5.17 32.23
N ILE A 243 40.13 -6.08 31.83
CA ILE A 243 40.73 -7.12 32.69
C ILE A 243 42.26 -7.08 32.70
N GLY A 244 42.84 -6.06 32.08
CA GLY A 244 44.27 -5.77 32.07
C GLY A 244 44.68 -4.98 30.84
N SER A 245 45.96 -4.66 30.73
CA SER A 245 46.51 -4.00 29.55
C SER A 245 47.91 -4.49 29.20
N THR A 246 48.27 -4.30 27.94
CA THR A 246 49.63 -4.52 27.39
C THR A 246 50.00 -3.35 26.47
N THR A 247 51.26 -3.28 26.03
CA THR A 247 51.71 -2.22 25.11
C THR A 247 52.12 -2.86 23.79
N GLN A 248 51.58 -2.35 22.69
CA GLN A 248 51.86 -2.82 21.34
C GLN A 248 51.99 -1.66 20.36
N LYS A 249 52.93 -1.77 19.42
CA LYS A 249 53.12 -0.76 18.36
C LYS A 249 52.06 -0.84 17.25
N ASP A 250 51.39 -1.98 17.15
CA ASP A 250 50.40 -2.28 16.12
C ASP A 250 49.15 -2.87 16.81
N PRO A 251 47.95 -2.33 16.55
CA PRO A 251 46.71 -2.85 17.12
C PRO A 251 46.46 -4.33 16.80
N ALA A 252 46.97 -4.87 15.69
CA ALA A 252 46.83 -6.29 15.36
C ALA A 252 47.54 -7.21 16.38
N ASN A 253 48.60 -6.73 17.02
CA ASN A 253 49.35 -7.53 18.00
C ASN A 253 48.60 -7.70 19.33
N CYS A 254 47.66 -6.80 19.64
CA CYS A 254 46.79 -6.90 20.81
C CYS A 254 45.92 -8.18 20.80
N CYS A 255 45.62 -8.72 19.62
CA CYS A 255 44.92 -9.99 19.50
C CYS A 255 45.68 -11.14 20.20
N SER A 256 46.99 -11.21 19.98
CA SER A 256 47.82 -12.25 20.57
C SER A 256 47.94 -12.11 22.10
N ASP A 257 47.89 -10.87 22.59
CA ASP A 257 47.89 -10.57 24.02
C ASP A 257 46.56 -10.96 24.67
N CYS A 258 45.45 -10.66 24.00
CA CYS A 258 44.13 -11.06 24.47
C CYS A 258 44.01 -12.59 24.52
N GLN A 259 44.47 -13.32 23.50
CA GLN A 259 44.42 -14.78 23.50
C GLN A 259 45.23 -15.45 24.62
N LYS A 260 46.33 -14.84 25.05
CA LYS A 260 47.15 -15.34 26.16
C LYS A 260 46.53 -15.01 27.53
N LYS A 261 45.67 -14.00 27.60
CA LYS A 261 45.02 -13.57 28.83
C LYS A 261 43.75 -14.38 29.07
N SER A 262 43.79 -15.26 30.06
CA SER A 262 42.61 -16.03 30.49
C SER A 262 41.42 -15.09 30.73
N GLY A 263 40.29 -15.40 30.09
CA GLY A 263 39.06 -14.63 30.16
C GLY A 263 38.94 -13.47 29.17
N CYS A 264 39.96 -13.15 28.37
CA CYS A 264 39.90 -12.07 27.39
C CYS A 264 39.14 -12.49 26.13
N LYS A 265 38.17 -11.66 25.71
CA LYS A 265 37.33 -11.87 24.54
C LYS A 265 37.38 -10.68 23.57
N ALA A 266 37.82 -9.51 24.02
CA ALA A 266 37.97 -8.31 23.20
C ALA A 266 39.13 -7.43 23.69
N PHE A 267 39.51 -6.40 22.94
CA PHE A 267 40.46 -5.38 23.38
C PHE A 267 40.21 -4.04 22.69
N ASN A 268 40.74 -2.95 23.24
CA ASN A 268 40.86 -1.65 22.56
C ASN A 268 42.33 -1.28 22.48
N TRP A 269 42.81 -0.82 21.32
CA TRP A 269 44.15 -0.27 21.17
C TRP A 269 44.05 1.23 20.99
N ASP A 270 44.64 1.99 21.91
CA ASP A 270 44.73 3.45 21.80
C ASP A 270 46.16 3.87 22.15
N SER A 271 46.75 4.70 21.29
CA SER A 271 48.04 5.36 21.52
C SER A 271 49.16 4.41 22.00
N GLY A 272 49.16 3.17 21.47
CA GLY A 272 50.17 2.14 21.79
C GLY A 272 49.81 1.18 22.92
N VAL A 273 48.64 1.31 23.55
CA VAL A 273 48.21 0.48 24.68
C VAL A 273 47.02 -0.39 24.28
N CYS A 274 47.11 -1.70 24.50
CA CYS A 274 46.01 -2.65 24.36
C CYS A 274 45.29 -2.80 25.71
N TYR A 275 44.06 -2.34 25.81
CA TYR A 275 43.16 -2.56 26.93
C TYR A 275 42.37 -3.85 26.70
N LEU A 276 42.78 -4.94 27.36
CA LEU A 276 42.23 -6.28 27.22
C LEU A 276 40.93 -6.41 28.01
N LYS A 277 39.90 -7.04 27.42
CA LYS A 277 38.54 -7.04 27.94
C LYS A 277 37.93 -8.43 28.05
N SER A 278 37.14 -8.66 29.11
CA SER A 278 36.46 -9.95 29.33
C SER A 278 35.24 -10.19 28.42
N ALA A 279 34.71 -9.13 27.83
CA ALA A 279 33.60 -9.15 26.87
C ALA A 279 33.67 -7.91 25.96
N GLN A 280 33.01 -7.97 24.81
CA GLN A 280 32.78 -6.78 23.98
C GLN A 280 31.69 -5.94 24.64
N GLY A 281 32.04 -4.75 25.12
CA GLY A 281 31.08 -3.77 25.63
C GLY A 281 30.43 -2.93 24.52
N PRO A 282 29.52 -2.00 24.87
CA PRO A 282 28.93 -1.07 23.91
C PRO A 282 30.00 -0.32 23.12
N SER A 283 29.83 -0.25 21.80
CA SER A 283 30.76 0.43 20.90
C SER A 283 30.51 1.94 20.91
N VAL A 284 31.54 2.70 21.25
CA VAL A 284 31.53 4.16 21.28
C VAL A 284 32.49 4.67 20.19
N PRO A 285 32.10 5.64 19.36
CA PRO A 285 33.02 6.25 18.39
C PRO A 285 34.22 6.89 19.10
N ALA A 286 35.44 6.53 18.69
CA ALA A 286 36.68 7.04 19.29
C ALA A 286 37.79 7.11 18.25
N LEU A 287 38.01 8.32 17.70
CA LEU A 287 38.98 8.56 16.63
C LEU A 287 40.41 8.24 17.10
N GLY A 288 41.11 7.36 16.38
CA GLY A 288 42.46 6.89 16.71
C GLY A 288 42.51 5.56 17.47
N THR A 289 41.38 5.11 18.04
CA THR A 289 41.28 3.83 18.76
C THR A 289 40.97 2.69 17.80
N THR A 290 41.69 1.57 17.89
CA THR A 290 41.38 0.34 17.13
C THR A 290 41.01 -0.79 18.09
N SER A 291 39.77 -1.24 18.07
CA SER A 291 39.30 -2.33 18.92
C SER A 291 39.30 -3.68 18.21
N GLY A 292 39.25 -4.79 18.94
CA GLY A 292 39.17 -6.11 18.35
C GLY A 292 38.50 -7.17 19.21
N VAL A 293 37.95 -8.21 18.59
CA VAL A 293 37.22 -9.32 19.25
C VAL A 293 37.86 -10.65 18.87
N VAL A 294 38.09 -11.54 19.83
CA VAL A 294 38.69 -12.87 19.64
C VAL A 294 37.62 -13.89 19.23
N SER A 295 37.75 -14.50 18.07
CA SER A 295 36.82 -15.50 17.52
C SER A 295 37.09 -16.91 18.05
N ALA A 296 36.04 -17.63 18.49
CA ALA A 296 36.06 -19.08 18.64
C ALA A 296 35.82 -19.75 17.26
N GLY A 297 36.37 -20.95 17.03
CA GLY A 297 36.46 -21.61 15.71
C GLY A 297 35.17 -21.81 14.89
N PRO A 298 35.29 -22.31 13.64
CA PRO A 298 34.41 -21.93 12.52
C PRO A 298 33.04 -22.65 12.50
N ALA A 299 31.97 -21.85 12.36
CA ALA A 299 30.67 -22.26 11.79
C ALA A 299 30.66 -21.97 10.26
N PRO A 300 29.72 -22.54 9.45
CA PRO A 300 29.75 -22.48 7.98
C PRO A 300 29.76 -21.04 7.43
N PRO A 301 30.31 -20.80 6.22
CA PRO A 301 30.61 -19.46 5.74
C PRO A 301 29.33 -18.65 5.51
N THR A 302 29.19 -17.57 6.27
CA THR A 302 28.26 -16.47 5.97
C THR A 302 28.82 -15.68 4.77
N PRO A 303 28.05 -15.41 3.71
CA PRO A 303 28.49 -14.56 2.61
C PRO A 303 28.81 -13.13 3.06
N ALA A 304 29.72 -12.48 2.34
CA ALA A 304 30.14 -11.09 2.53
C ALA A 304 28.95 -10.11 2.57
N PRO A 305 29.08 -8.94 3.24
CA PRO A 305 28.12 -7.86 3.07
C PRO A 305 28.19 -7.38 1.61
N THR A 306 27.14 -7.68 0.85
CA THR A 306 26.91 -7.07 -0.46
C THR A 306 26.83 -5.54 -0.27
N PRO A 307 27.45 -4.73 -1.16
CA PRO A 307 27.29 -3.28 -1.15
C PRO A 307 25.81 -2.88 -1.15
N SER A 308 25.53 -1.72 -0.55
CA SER A 308 24.20 -1.09 -0.52
C SER A 308 23.45 -1.28 -1.85
N PRO A 309 22.25 -1.87 -1.85
CA PRO A 309 21.44 -1.85 -3.04
C PRO A 309 20.91 -0.44 -3.25
N THR A 310 21.30 0.17 -4.37
CA THR A 310 20.41 1.07 -5.09
C THR A 310 19.07 0.36 -5.25
N LEU A 311 17.94 1.08 -5.16
CA LEU A 311 16.61 0.62 -5.59
C LEU A 311 16.51 0.21 -7.08
N ALA A 312 17.65 0.06 -7.74
CA ALA A 312 17.74 -0.58 -9.04
C ALA A 312 17.32 -2.06 -8.92
N PRO A 313 16.65 -2.62 -9.94
CA PRO A 313 16.37 -4.05 -10.00
C PRO A 313 17.68 -4.82 -9.79
N SER A 314 17.71 -5.68 -8.78
CA SER A 314 18.83 -6.60 -8.56
C SER A 314 18.99 -7.44 -9.83
N PRO A 315 20.21 -7.57 -10.39
CA PRO A 315 20.43 -8.28 -11.65
C PRO A 315 19.94 -9.73 -11.54
N GLY A 316 18.73 -9.99 -12.03
CA GLY A 316 18.05 -11.29 -11.94
C GLY A 316 16.59 -11.25 -11.48
N CYS A 317 16.10 -10.15 -10.91
CA CYS A 317 14.67 -9.99 -10.60
C CYS A 317 13.93 -9.30 -11.76
N ALA A 318 12.68 -9.70 -12.00
CA ALA A 318 11.78 -8.90 -12.85
C ALA A 318 11.66 -7.48 -12.27
N THR A 319 11.56 -6.48 -13.17
CA THR A 319 11.37 -5.06 -12.82
C THR A 319 10.06 -4.84 -12.07
N ALA A 320 8.99 -5.57 -12.44
CA ALA A 320 7.69 -5.53 -11.78
C ALA A 320 7.58 -6.55 -10.62
N ARG A 321 7.16 -6.09 -9.44
CA ARG A 321 6.82 -6.95 -8.30
C ARG A 321 5.41 -7.51 -8.48
N VAL A 322 5.25 -8.83 -8.55
CA VAL A 322 3.93 -9.47 -8.66
C VAL A 322 3.63 -10.22 -7.37
N ARG A 323 2.66 -9.73 -6.59
CA ARG A 323 2.18 -10.38 -5.37
C ARG A 323 1.21 -11.49 -5.72
N LYS A 324 1.42 -12.68 -5.17
CA LYS A 324 0.72 -13.92 -5.53
C LYS A 324 0.01 -14.54 -4.32
N PRO A 325 -1.05 -15.34 -4.52
CA PRO A 325 -1.65 -16.06 -3.41
C PRO A 325 -0.66 -17.10 -2.90
N TRP A 326 -0.57 -17.28 -1.58
CA TRP A 326 0.34 -18.24 -0.93
C TRP A 326 0.30 -19.63 -1.58
N ASN A 327 -0.90 -20.13 -1.85
CA ASN A 327 -1.15 -21.45 -2.42
C ASN A 327 -0.65 -21.62 -3.86
N SER A 328 -0.27 -20.53 -4.53
CA SER A 328 0.33 -20.56 -5.87
C SER A 328 1.86 -20.43 -5.87
N LEU A 329 2.45 -20.04 -4.73
CA LEU A 329 3.90 -19.97 -4.61
C LEU A 329 4.49 -21.38 -4.66
N PRO A 330 5.57 -21.60 -5.43
CA PRO A 330 6.39 -22.79 -5.29
C PRO A 330 6.84 -23.01 -3.84
N PRO A 331 7.01 -24.26 -3.38
CA PRO A 331 7.53 -24.52 -2.04
C PRO A 331 8.85 -23.80 -1.74
N SER A 332 9.75 -23.66 -2.73
CA SER A 332 10.99 -22.88 -2.60
C SER A 332 10.75 -21.42 -2.23
N ASP A 333 9.69 -20.82 -2.77
CA ASP A 333 9.38 -19.40 -2.60
C ASP A 333 8.64 -19.17 -1.28
N GLN A 334 7.78 -20.12 -0.88
CA GLN A 334 7.22 -20.17 0.47
C GLN A 334 8.34 -20.26 1.52
N GLU A 335 9.28 -21.17 1.33
CA GLU A 335 10.46 -21.34 2.19
C GLU A 335 11.35 -20.10 2.23
N LEU A 336 11.57 -19.48 1.07
CA LEU A 336 12.32 -18.23 0.95
C LEU A 336 11.65 -17.12 1.77
N PHE A 337 10.34 -16.94 1.60
CA PHE A 337 9.57 -15.94 2.34
C PHE A 337 9.60 -16.19 3.85
N VAL A 338 9.33 -17.42 4.30
CA VAL A 338 9.38 -17.78 5.73
C VAL A 338 10.78 -17.50 6.28
N SER A 339 11.84 -17.86 5.56
CA SER A 339 13.21 -17.57 6.03
C SER A 339 13.54 -16.06 6.08
N ALA A 340 12.95 -15.26 5.20
CA ALA A 340 13.09 -13.80 5.26
C ALA A 340 12.45 -13.23 6.53
N LEU A 341 11.27 -13.73 6.93
CA LEU A 341 10.63 -13.36 8.19
C LEU A 341 11.49 -13.69 9.40
N GLU A 342 12.09 -14.88 9.44
CA GLU A 342 12.98 -15.30 10.53
C GLU A 342 14.18 -14.36 10.68
N VAL A 343 14.83 -14.03 9.55
CA VAL A 343 15.97 -13.10 9.55
C VAL A 343 15.53 -11.70 9.99
N ALA A 344 14.37 -11.23 9.53
CA ALA A 344 13.81 -9.94 9.95
C ALA A 344 13.54 -9.89 11.46
N MET A 345 12.98 -10.96 12.03
CA MET A 345 12.73 -11.07 13.48
C MET A 345 14.03 -11.13 14.29
N GLN A 346 15.01 -11.91 13.83
CA GLN A 346 16.33 -12.03 14.49
C GLN A 346 17.09 -10.70 14.51
N ARG A 347 16.96 -9.90 13.43
CA ARG A 347 17.64 -8.59 13.30
C ARG A 347 16.89 -7.45 13.98
N GLY A 348 15.73 -7.69 14.59
CA GLY A 348 14.92 -6.65 15.21
C GLY A 348 14.14 -5.76 14.25
N LEU A 349 14.22 -6.03 12.94
CA LEU A 349 13.56 -5.23 11.91
C LEU A 349 12.05 -5.46 11.93
N TYR A 350 11.61 -6.70 12.13
CA TYR A 350 10.19 -7.05 12.17
C TYR A 350 9.46 -6.33 13.33
N GLN A 351 10.09 -6.31 14.50
CA GLN A 351 9.55 -5.73 15.74
C GLN A 351 9.26 -4.24 15.58
N LYS A 352 10.10 -3.51 14.82
CA LYS A 352 9.85 -2.11 14.50
C LYS A 352 8.52 -1.90 13.77
N PHE A 353 8.11 -2.81 12.89
CA PHE A 353 6.80 -2.73 12.24
C PHE A 353 5.64 -2.99 13.21
N VAL A 354 5.83 -3.81 14.23
CA VAL A 354 4.84 -3.97 15.32
C VAL A 354 4.67 -2.64 16.06
N TRP A 355 5.78 -1.98 16.40
CA TRP A 355 5.75 -0.68 17.09
C TRP A 355 5.25 0.48 16.23
N ILE A 356 5.45 0.42 14.90
CA ILE A 356 4.87 1.40 13.97
C ILE A 356 3.34 1.35 14.01
N HIS A 357 2.80 0.15 13.99
CA HIS A 357 1.36 -0.07 14.05
C HIS A 357 0.77 0.29 15.41
N ALA A 358 1.46 -0.07 16.50
CA ALA A 358 1.04 0.27 17.84
C ALA A 358 0.96 1.79 18.06
N ASP A 359 1.91 2.57 17.52
CA ASP A 359 1.87 4.04 17.61
C ASP A 359 0.72 4.66 16.82
N ALA A 360 0.42 4.13 15.63
CA ALA A 360 -0.65 4.65 14.77
C ALA A 360 -2.05 4.59 15.42
N MET A 361 -2.21 3.80 16.48
CA MET A 361 -3.44 3.78 17.28
C MET A 361 -3.68 5.11 18.01
N GLN A 362 -2.64 5.92 18.24
CA GLN A 362 -2.76 7.26 18.81
C GLN A 362 -3.38 8.27 17.84
N THR A 363 -3.14 8.12 16.53
CA THR A 363 -3.66 9.05 15.50
C THR A 363 -4.93 8.55 14.83
N THR A 364 -5.31 7.28 15.02
CA THR A 364 -6.43 6.62 14.32
C THR A 364 -6.31 6.69 12.79
N GLU A 365 -5.09 6.80 12.25
CA GLU A 365 -4.87 6.75 10.80
C GLU A 365 -4.90 5.31 10.30
N ALA A 366 -4.44 4.37 11.12
CA ALA A 366 -4.45 2.97 10.79
C ALA A 366 -5.85 2.35 10.89
N HIS A 367 -6.76 2.79 11.77
CA HIS A 367 -8.09 2.17 11.96
C HIS A 367 -9.18 3.18 12.29
N GLY A 368 -10.43 2.81 12.01
CA GLY A 368 -11.64 3.58 12.33
C GLY A 368 -11.75 4.87 11.54
N ASN A 369 -11.13 4.92 10.36
CA ASN A 369 -10.94 6.16 9.61
C ASN A 369 -10.83 5.91 8.09
N CYS A 370 -11.11 6.94 7.30
CA CYS A 370 -11.17 6.84 5.83
C CYS A 370 -9.83 6.50 5.16
N VAL A 371 -8.74 6.60 5.91
CA VAL A 371 -7.36 6.42 5.44
C VAL A 371 -6.78 5.03 5.73
N PHE A 372 -7.54 4.16 6.42
CA PHE A 372 -7.20 2.78 6.78
C PHE A 372 -6.48 2.02 5.65
N LEU A 373 -7.07 2.00 4.45
CA LEU A 373 -6.54 1.24 3.31
C LEU A 373 -5.18 1.75 2.84
N PHE A 374 -5.01 3.07 2.78
CA PHE A 374 -3.80 3.71 2.27
C PHE A 374 -2.64 3.63 3.27
N TRP A 375 -2.96 3.79 4.56
CA TRP A 375 -1.98 3.66 5.63
C TRP A 375 -1.41 2.23 5.66
N HIS A 376 -2.26 1.21 5.63
CA HIS A 376 -1.81 -0.18 5.56
C HIS A 376 -1.03 -0.50 4.27
N ARG A 377 -1.44 0.06 3.11
CA ARG A 377 -0.69 -0.09 1.86
C ARG A 377 0.76 0.41 1.96
N LYS A 378 0.98 1.60 2.56
CA LYS A 378 2.33 2.14 2.79
C LYS A 378 3.14 1.22 3.72
N MET A 379 2.52 0.69 4.78
CA MET A 379 3.19 -0.21 5.72
C MET A 379 3.60 -1.53 5.06
N LEU A 380 2.73 -2.14 4.26
CA LEU A 380 3.00 -3.35 3.50
C LEU A 380 4.17 -3.15 2.52
N LEU A 381 4.19 -2.02 1.80
CA LEU A 381 5.26 -1.73 0.84
C LEU A 381 6.62 -1.53 1.52
N ALA A 382 6.66 -0.83 2.66
CA ALA A 382 7.88 -0.69 3.46
C ALA A 382 8.33 -2.04 4.05
N PHE A 383 7.40 -2.88 4.48
CA PHE A 383 7.71 -4.21 5.00
C PHE A 383 8.29 -5.12 3.91
N GLU A 384 7.72 -5.08 2.70
CA GLU A 384 8.27 -5.79 1.54
C GLU A 384 9.66 -5.28 1.15
N ASN A 385 9.88 -3.95 1.15
CA ASN A 385 11.21 -3.36 0.93
C ASN A 385 12.23 -3.87 1.95
N MET A 386 11.84 -3.95 3.23
CA MET A 386 12.67 -4.50 4.30
C MET A 386 13.04 -5.96 4.01
N LEU A 387 12.08 -6.83 3.70
CA LEU A 387 12.37 -8.23 3.41
C LEU A 387 13.33 -8.40 2.22
N ARG A 388 13.14 -7.60 1.17
CA ARG A 388 13.99 -7.64 -0.03
C ARG A 388 15.43 -7.19 0.24
N SER A 389 15.63 -6.35 1.25
CA SER A 389 16.94 -5.81 1.63
C SER A 389 17.79 -6.77 2.49
N LEU A 390 17.24 -7.92 2.92
CA LEU A 390 17.91 -8.80 3.89
C LEU A 390 19.16 -9.52 3.33
N GLY A 391 19.39 -9.43 2.02
CA GLY A 391 20.53 -9.94 1.27
C GLY A 391 20.13 -10.39 -0.13
N ASP A 392 21.10 -10.69 -0.99
CA ASP A 392 20.88 -11.03 -2.42
C ASP A 392 19.87 -12.16 -2.63
N ARG A 393 19.87 -13.15 -1.72
CA ARG A 393 18.91 -14.26 -1.72
C ARG A 393 17.45 -13.79 -1.66
N TYR A 394 17.18 -12.67 -0.99
CA TYR A 394 15.83 -12.15 -0.76
C TYR A 394 15.44 -11.04 -1.72
N ALA A 395 16.35 -10.59 -2.60
CA ALA A 395 16.17 -9.41 -3.43
C ALA A 395 14.90 -9.45 -4.31
N CYS A 396 14.40 -10.64 -4.65
CA CYS A 396 13.19 -10.82 -5.46
C CYS A 396 11.94 -11.17 -4.64
N VAL A 397 12.00 -11.28 -3.32
CA VAL A 397 10.84 -11.63 -2.47
C VAL A 397 9.71 -10.61 -2.67
N THR A 398 8.49 -11.12 -2.77
CA THR A 398 7.26 -10.33 -2.79
C THR A 398 6.34 -10.81 -1.68
N LEU A 399 5.49 -9.94 -1.16
CA LEU A 399 4.49 -10.34 -0.18
C LEU A 399 3.45 -11.27 -0.81
N PRO A 400 3.25 -12.50 -0.29
CA PRO A 400 2.09 -13.28 -0.64
C PRO A 400 0.83 -12.67 -0.03
N TYR A 401 -0.34 -12.99 -0.57
CA TYR A 401 -1.62 -12.68 0.07
C TYR A 401 -2.34 -13.98 0.49
N TRP A 402 -3.16 -13.88 1.52
CA TRP A 402 -4.03 -14.97 1.97
C TRP A 402 -5.37 -14.93 1.22
N ASP A 403 -5.52 -15.81 0.22
CA ASP A 403 -6.78 -15.99 -0.50
C ASP A 403 -7.80 -16.79 0.34
N TYR A 404 -8.33 -16.15 1.38
CA TYR A 404 -9.34 -16.77 2.23
C TYR A 404 -10.68 -17.01 1.53
N VAL A 405 -10.94 -16.34 0.40
CA VAL A 405 -12.12 -16.63 -0.45
C VAL A 405 -11.98 -18.02 -1.04
N GLN A 406 -10.81 -18.35 -1.57
CA GLN A 406 -10.53 -19.69 -2.07
C GLN A 406 -10.56 -20.75 -0.95
N ASP A 407 -9.92 -20.48 0.19
CA ASP A 407 -9.88 -21.44 1.30
C ASP A 407 -11.29 -21.68 1.87
N TYR A 408 -12.13 -20.63 1.97
CA TYR A 408 -13.54 -20.76 2.37
C TYR A 408 -14.33 -21.57 1.33
N THR A 409 -14.12 -21.33 0.04
CA THR A 409 -14.78 -22.09 -1.03
C THR A 409 -14.42 -23.57 -0.98
N THR A 410 -13.16 -23.89 -0.63
CA THR A 410 -12.74 -25.28 -0.39
C THR A 410 -13.45 -25.89 0.83
N MET A 411 -13.66 -25.13 1.90
CA MET A 411 -14.49 -25.57 3.05
C MET A 411 -15.95 -25.74 2.66
N GLN A 412 -16.51 -24.82 1.87
CA GLN A 412 -17.89 -24.82 1.43
C GLN A 412 -18.18 -25.97 0.47
N ASN A 413 -17.20 -26.45 -0.28
CA ASN A 413 -17.35 -27.61 -1.14
C ASN A 413 -17.56 -28.89 -0.32
N THR A 414 -18.79 -29.40 -0.31
CA THR A 414 -19.24 -30.55 0.47
C THR A 414 -19.05 -31.89 -0.24
N THR A 415 -18.35 -31.97 -1.38
CA THR A 415 -18.33 -33.19 -2.22
C THR A 415 -16.91 -33.75 -2.45
N PRO A 416 -16.56 -34.93 -1.92
CA PRO A 416 -17.28 -35.68 -0.88
C PRO A 416 -17.12 -35.02 0.49
N LYS A 417 -18.19 -35.04 1.31
CA LYS A 417 -18.23 -34.38 2.64
C LYS A 417 -17.14 -34.90 3.59
N SER A 418 -16.67 -36.12 3.36
CA SER A 418 -15.55 -36.72 4.10
C SER A 418 -14.19 -36.03 3.90
N LYS A 419 -14.01 -35.29 2.79
CA LYS A 419 -12.79 -34.54 2.49
C LYS A 419 -12.88 -33.05 2.86
N GLN A 420 -14.02 -32.62 3.41
CA GLN A 420 -14.24 -31.24 3.81
C GLN A 420 -13.30 -30.87 4.96
N CYS A 421 -12.52 -29.80 4.77
CA CYS A 421 -11.73 -29.21 5.85
C CYS A 421 -12.68 -28.53 6.86
N LYS A 422 -12.32 -28.51 8.15
CA LYS A 422 -13.26 -28.11 9.22
C LYS A 422 -12.81 -26.97 10.12
N SER A 423 -11.63 -26.43 9.84
CA SER A 423 -11.01 -25.39 10.65
C SER A 423 -10.13 -24.50 9.78
N VAL A 424 -9.84 -23.29 10.26
CA VAL A 424 -8.94 -22.35 9.60
C VAL A 424 -7.60 -23.04 9.28
N GLU A 425 -7.00 -23.74 10.24
CA GLU A 425 -5.73 -24.43 10.02
C GLU A 425 -5.86 -25.64 9.08
N ALA A 426 -7.02 -26.31 9.04
CA ALA A 426 -7.27 -27.40 8.09
C ALA A 426 -7.46 -26.89 6.65
N CYS A 427 -8.11 -25.73 6.48
CA CYS A 427 -8.51 -25.19 5.19
C CYS A 427 -7.45 -24.27 4.55
N ALA A 428 -6.65 -23.57 5.36
CA ALA A 428 -5.71 -22.55 4.89
C ALA A 428 -4.24 -23.03 5.03
N PRO A 429 -3.58 -23.47 3.95
CA PRO A 429 -2.19 -23.93 4.00
C PRO A 429 -1.21 -22.85 4.50
N ILE A 430 -1.49 -21.58 4.24
CA ILE A 430 -0.67 -20.44 4.69
C ILE A 430 -0.53 -20.40 6.22
N VAL A 431 -1.61 -20.73 6.93
CA VAL A 431 -1.65 -20.73 8.39
C VAL A 431 -0.67 -21.77 8.95
N LYS A 432 -0.62 -22.96 8.34
CA LYS A 432 0.36 -24.01 8.68
C LYS A 432 1.78 -23.60 8.27
N GLY A 433 1.94 -23.02 7.08
CA GLY A 433 3.22 -22.53 6.57
C GLY A 433 3.86 -21.45 7.44
N LEU A 434 3.04 -20.73 8.22
CA LEU A 434 3.49 -19.72 9.19
C LEU A 434 3.45 -20.23 10.64
N GLY A 435 3.58 -21.54 10.85
CA GLY A 435 3.80 -22.17 12.16
C GLY A 435 2.56 -22.85 12.76
N GLY A 436 1.36 -22.66 12.22
CA GLY A 436 0.12 -23.21 12.77
C GLY A 436 -0.19 -22.69 14.16
N SER A 437 -1.01 -23.42 14.94
CA SER A 437 -1.48 -22.95 16.25
C SER A 437 -1.27 -23.91 17.42
N GLN A 438 -0.85 -25.14 17.15
CA GLN A 438 -0.97 -26.23 18.12
C GLN A 438 0.30 -26.50 18.94
N THR A 439 1.48 -26.25 18.36
CA THR A 439 2.77 -26.56 18.99
C THR A 439 3.35 -25.33 19.67
N GLY A 440 3.50 -25.40 20.99
CA GLY A 440 4.05 -24.31 21.77
C GLY A 440 3.95 -24.55 23.28
N VAL A 441 4.21 -23.50 24.04
CA VAL A 441 4.15 -23.52 25.52
C VAL A 441 3.12 -22.52 26.03
N LYS A 442 2.55 -22.78 27.21
CA LYS A 442 1.80 -21.75 27.93
C LYS A 442 2.79 -20.76 28.53
N SER A 443 2.54 -19.47 28.35
CA SER A 443 3.36 -18.41 28.92
C SER A 443 2.46 -17.31 29.47
N GLY A 444 2.71 -16.88 30.70
CA GLY A 444 2.10 -15.68 31.28
C GLY A 444 2.96 -14.42 31.09
N GLN A 445 4.09 -14.54 30.39
CA GLN A 445 4.99 -13.41 30.13
C GLN A 445 4.28 -12.34 29.32
N ASP A 446 4.73 -11.11 29.54
CA ASP A 446 4.30 -9.97 28.75
C ASP A 446 4.81 -10.10 27.32
N PHE A 447 3.93 -9.86 26.35
CA PHE A 447 4.22 -9.91 24.93
C PHE A 447 3.79 -8.58 24.29
N PHE A 448 4.75 -7.70 24.04
CA PHE A 448 4.52 -6.32 23.57
C PHE A 448 3.53 -5.53 24.45
N GLY A 449 3.65 -5.62 25.78
CA GLY A 449 2.78 -4.93 26.73
C GLY A 449 1.43 -5.61 26.99
N SER A 450 1.23 -6.84 26.47
CA SER A 450 0.00 -7.62 26.63
C SER A 450 0.27 -9.04 27.14
N SER A 451 -0.55 -9.55 28.06
CA SER A 451 -0.40 -10.91 28.62
C SER A 451 -1.44 -11.88 28.07
N TYR A 452 -1.01 -13.12 27.79
CA TYR A 452 -1.84 -14.17 27.17
C TYR A 452 -1.77 -15.53 27.91
N PRO A 453 -2.01 -15.58 29.23
CA PRO A 453 -1.74 -16.76 30.06
C PRO A 453 -2.57 -18.00 29.66
N SER A 454 -3.73 -17.80 29.03
CA SER A 454 -4.62 -18.87 28.59
C SER A 454 -4.27 -19.42 27.20
N LEU A 455 -3.43 -18.74 26.43
CA LEU A 455 -3.13 -19.09 25.03
C LEU A 455 -1.84 -19.88 24.89
N THR A 456 -1.71 -20.57 23.77
CA THR A 456 -0.46 -21.26 23.42
C THR A 456 0.46 -20.24 22.77
N CYS A 457 1.64 -20.04 23.36
CA CYS A 457 2.72 -19.32 22.72
C CYS A 457 3.39 -20.27 21.74
N VAL A 458 3.07 -20.12 20.46
CA VAL A 458 3.42 -21.05 19.40
C VAL A 458 4.89 -20.90 19.03
N THR A 459 5.64 -21.99 19.08
CA THR A 459 7.11 -22.01 18.90
C THR A 459 7.52 -22.59 17.55
N ASN A 460 6.57 -22.92 16.69
CA ASN A 460 6.91 -23.39 15.35
C ASN A 460 7.44 -22.25 14.49
N ARG A 461 8.36 -22.58 13.59
CA ARG A 461 8.87 -21.68 12.55
C ARG A 461 7.74 -20.98 11.77
N PRO A 462 7.84 -19.66 11.50
CA PRO A 462 8.94 -18.74 11.84
C PRO A 462 8.86 -18.14 13.26
N LEU A 463 7.81 -18.44 14.03
CA LEU A 463 7.49 -17.76 15.29
C LEU A 463 8.52 -18.00 16.40
N SER A 464 9.29 -19.09 16.32
CA SER A 464 10.45 -19.34 17.19
C SER A 464 11.50 -18.23 17.17
N HIS A 465 11.49 -17.38 16.15
CA HIS A 465 12.42 -16.26 16.02
C HIS A 465 11.88 -14.94 16.58
N MET A 466 10.61 -14.92 17.02
CA MET A 466 10.03 -13.72 17.59
C MET A 466 10.58 -13.44 18.98
N CYS A 467 11.08 -12.22 19.15
CA CYS A 467 11.40 -11.60 20.43
C CYS A 467 10.68 -10.26 20.50
N THR A 468 10.07 -9.93 21.63
CA THR A 468 9.53 -8.58 21.89
C THR A 468 10.62 -7.51 21.84
N VAL A 469 11.78 -7.81 22.42
CA VAL A 469 13.01 -7.01 22.34
C VAL A 469 14.09 -7.84 21.64
N ALA A 470 14.49 -7.41 20.45
CA ALA A 470 15.49 -8.13 19.68
C ALA A 470 16.86 -8.13 20.38
N GLY A 471 17.52 -9.29 20.42
CA GLY A 471 18.81 -9.47 21.08
C GLY A 471 18.75 -9.50 22.62
N ALA A 472 17.57 -9.40 23.23
CA ALA A 472 17.43 -9.56 24.68
C ALA A 472 17.77 -11.00 25.12
N ALA A 473 18.43 -11.13 26.28
CA ALA A 473 18.76 -12.43 26.86
C ALA A 473 17.51 -13.26 27.21
N SER A 474 16.41 -12.58 27.53
CA SER A 474 15.07 -13.16 27.73
C SER A 474 14.23 -12.88 26.47
N CYS A 475 14.35 -13.74 25.46
CA CYS A 475 13.50 -13.71 24.27
C CYS A 475 12.35 -14.72 24.41
N ASP A 476 11.16 -14.33 23.96
CA ASP A 476 9.94 -15.14 24.01
C ASP A 476 10.04 -16.42 23.17
N HIS A 477 10.67 -16.33 21.99
CA HIS A 477 10.79 -17.41 21.01
C HIS A 477 9.45 -18.05 20.63
N CYS A 478 8.40 -17.24 20.60
CA CYS A 478 7.06 -17.68 20.25
C CYS A 478 6.12 -16.51 19.95
N VAL A 479 4.93 -16.83 19.42
CA VAL A 479 3.82 -15.87 19.26
C VAL A 479 2.55 -16.47 19.87
N PRO A 480 1.86 -15.77 20.80
CA PRO A 480 0.58 -16.22 21.35
C PRO A 480 -0.54 -16.28 20.31
N ARG A 481 -1.07 -17.48 20.04
CA ARG A 481 -2.18 -17.71 19.10
C ARG A 481 -3.35 -18.43 19.76
N ALA A 482 -4.56 -18.18 19.26
CA ALA A 482 -5.68 -19.07 19.52
C ALA A 482 -5.50 -20.40 18.77
N ASN A 483 -6.24 -21.44 19.14
CA ASN A 483 -6.14 -22.74 18.49
C ASN A 483 -6.96 -22.77 17.19
N TRP A 484 -6.34 -22.35 16.10
CA TRP A 484 -6.91 -22.29 14.75
C TRP A 484 -7.32 -23.65 14.17
N ASN A 485 -6.87 -24.76 14.76
CA ASN A 485 -7.37 -26.09 14.39
C ASN A 485 -8.76 -26.39 14.97
N LYS A 486 -9.24 -25.61 15.95
CA LYS A 486 -10.57 -25.74 16.56
C LYS A 486 -11.56 -24.67 16.12
N ILE A 487 -11.13 -23.73 15.28
CA ILE A 487 -11.93 -22.59 14.84
C ILE A 487 -12.27 -22.79 13.38
N ALA A 488 -13.57 -22.79 13.04
CA ALA A 488 -14.02 -22.86 11.65
C ALA A 488 -13.74 -21.55 10.90
N MET A 489 -13.71 -21.58 9.57
CA MET A 489 -13.64 -20.34 8.79
C MET A 489 -14.95 -19.56 8.93
N SER A 490 -14.92 -18.23 8.87
CA SER A 490 -16.14 -17.42 8.90
C SER A 490 -16.77 -17.30 7.50
N THR A 491 -18.11 -17.28 7.43
CA THR A 491 -18.83 -16.96 6.19
C THR A 491 -18.58 -15.54 5.67
N ASP A 492 -18.06 -14.63 6.50
CA ASP A 492 -17.61 -13.32 6.01
C ASP A 492 -16.37 -13.41 5.10
N MET A 493 -15.67 -14.56 5.07
CA MET A 493 -14.58 -14.88 4.14
C MET A 493 -15.09 -15.41 2.79
N SER A 494 -16.41 -15.65 2.65
CA SER A 494 -17.00 -16.16 1.41
C SER A 494 -16.93 -15.16 0.25
N TYR A 495 -17.04 -15.68 -0.97
CA TYR A 495 -17.09 -14.84 -2.17
C TYR A 495 -18.24 -13.82 -2.15
N SER A 496 -19.45 -14.25 -1.80
CA SER A 496 -20.63 -13.38 -1.76
C SER A 496 -20.53 -12.29 -0.69
N SER A 497 -19.90 -12.58 0.45
CA SER A 497 -19.58 -11.57 1.46
C SER A 497 -18.59 -10.55 0.90
N VAL A 498 -17.41 -10.98 0.46
CA VAL A 498 -16.34 -10.10 -0.03
C VAL A 498 -16.81 -9.26 -1.22
N TYR A 499 -17.50 -9.86 -2.18
CA TYR A 499 -18.12 -9.16 -3.31
C TYR A 499 -19.06 -8.04 -2.81
N GLY A 500 -19.92 -8.34 -1.84
CA GLY A 500 -20.82 -7.36 -1.24
C GLY A 500 -20.08 -6.20 -0.56
N GLN A 501 -19.00 -6.47 0.16
CA GLN A 501 -18.20 -5.44 0.83
C GLN A 501 -17.45 -4.54 -0.15
N VAL A 502 -17.06 -5.05 -1.33
CA VAL A 502 -16.38 -4.27 -2.37
C VAL A 502 -17.37 -3.45 -3.22
N PHE A 503 -18.50 -4.03 -3.62
CA PHE A 503 -19.38 -3.40 -4.63
C PHE A 503 -20.72 -2.88 -4.13
N ASN A 504 -21.23 -3.39 -3.01
CA ASN A 504 -22.53 -2.99 -2.46
C ASN A 504 -22.40 -2.02 -1.26
N SER A 505 -21.17 -1.75 -0.81
CA SER A 505 -20.82 -0.87 0.30
C SER A 505 -21.02 0.61 0.01
N GLY A 506 -20.98 1.00 -1.27
CA GLY A 506 -21.15 2.38 -1.73
C GLY A 506 -20.38 2.63 -3.02
N SER A 507 -20.41 3.88 -3.49
CA SER A 507 -19.71 4.30 -4.70
C SER A 507 -18.48 5.16 -4.43
N ASN A 508 -18.04 5.30 -3.17
CA ASN A 508 -16.87 6.11 -2.80
C ASN A 508 -15.90 5.32 -1.92
N ILE A 509 -14.66 5.80 -1.80
CA ILE A 509 -13.60 5.08 -1.10
C ILE A 509 -13.85 5.00 0.41
N ALA A 510 -14.49 6.01 1.00
CA ALA A 510 -14.78 6.02 2.43
C ALA A 510 -15.75 4.89 2.82
N ALA A 511 -16.79 4.65 2.01
CA ALA A 511 -17.74 3.58 2.26
C ALA A 511 -17.11 2.20 2.09
N VAL A 512 -16.32 1.99 1.03
CA VAL A 512 -15.63 0.71 0.80
C VAL A 512 -14.56 0.46 1.87
N SER A 513 -13.82 1.48 2.29
CA SER A 513 -12.86 1.38 3.40
C SER A 513 -13.54 0.93 4.69
N ASN A 514 -14.66 1.56 5.06
CA ASN A 514 -15.42 1.19 6.26
C ASN A 514 -15.95 -0.25 6.20
N GLU A 515 -16.47 -0.67 5.05
CA GLU A 515 -17.00 -2.02 4.91
C GLU A 515 -15.91 -3.08 4.87
N LEU A 516 -14.78 -2.83 4.20
CA LEU A 516 -13.61 -3.73 4.21
C LEU A 516 -12.98 -3.85 5.60
N GLU A 517 -12.90 -2.74 6.36
CA GLU A 517 -12.44 -2.72 7.74
C GLU A 517 -13.40 -3.52 8.65
N ASN A 518 -14.71 -3.39 8.46
CA ASN A 518 -15.71 -4.14 9.22
C ASN A 518 -15.71 -5.64 8.88
N ALA A 519 -15.67 -5.98 7.58
CA ALA A 519 -15.44 -7.34 7.11
C ALA A 519 -14.82 -7.33 5.71
N PRO A 520 -13.81 -8.17 5.45
CA PRO A 520 -13.38 -9.30 6.28
C PRO A 520 -12.34 -8.93 7.35
N HIS A 521 -11.82 -7.70 7.40
CA HIS A 521 -10.71 -7.33 8.29
C HIS A 521 -10.98 -7.61 9.78
N ASN A 522 -11.93 -6.92 10.40
CA ASN A 522 -12.22 -7.11 11.82
C ASN A 522 -12.64 -8.56 12.14
N VAL A 523 -13.37 -9.22 11.22
CA VAL A 523 -13.79 -10.62 11.40
C VAL A 523 -12.59 -11.56 11.48
N ILE A 524 -11.59 -11.39 10.61
CA ILE A 524 -10.40 -12.24 10.62
C ILE A 524 -9.55 -11.98 11.87
N HIS A 525 -9.38 -10.71 12.26
CA HIS A 525 -8.69 -10.35 13.49
C HIS A 525 -9.35 -10.99 14.73
N ALA A 526 -10.68 -10.88 14.85
CA ALA A 526 -11.43 -11.50 15.93
C ALA A 526 -11.37 -13.04 15.89
N LEU A 527 -11.53 -13.63 14.70
CA LEU A 527 -11.55 -15.09 14.49
C LEU A 527 -10.23 -15.73 14.87
N LEU A 528 -9.10 -15.10 14.50
CA LEU A 528 -7.77 -15.66 14.79
C LEU A 528 -7.38 -15.51 16.26
N GLY A 529 -8.00 -14.61 17.03
CA GLY A 529 -7.73 -14.50 18.46
C GLY A 529 -6.26 -14.13 18.77
N GLY A 530 -5.84 -14.31 20.03
CA GLY A 530 -4.46 -14.08 20.44
C GLY A 530 -3.94 -12.69 20.11
N VAL A 531 -2.72 -12.60 19.59
CA VAL A 531 -2.16 -11.30 19.18
C VAL A 531 -2.91 -10.70 17.99
N MET A 532 -3.48 -11.52 17.08
CA MET A 532 -4.31 -11.02 15.98
C MET A 532 -5.57 -10.30 16.48
N ASN A 533 -6.07 -10.63 17.67
CA ASN A 533 -7.20 -9.93 18.29
C ASN A 533 -6.82 -8.59 18.95
N ASN A 534 -5.53 -8.26 19.02
CA ASN A 534 -5.07 -7.00 19.60
C ASN A 534 -4.79 -5.99 18.49
N ILE A 535 -5.60 -4.92 18.44
CA ILE A 535 -5.53 -3.90 17.39
C ILE A 535 -4.16 -3.22 17.32
N ALA A 536 -3.41 -3.11 18.41
CA ALA A 536 -2.12 -2.43 18.39
C ALA A 536 -1.00 -3.36 17.90
N ILE A 537 -0.94 -4.59 18.42
CA ILE A 537 0.21 -5.49 18.23
C ILE A 537 -0.07 -6.68 17.32
N SER A 538 -1.21 -6.71 16.64
CA SER A 538 -1.53 -7.77 15.67
C SER A 538 -0.46 -8.03 14.59
N PRO A 539 0.36 -7.05 14.13
CA PRO A 539 1.48 -7.34 13.25
C PRO A 539 2.55 -8.27 13.84
N ALA A 540 2.56 -8.51 15.16
CA ALA A 540 3.45 -9.49 15.78
C ALA A 540 3.23 -10.91 15.24
N ASP A 541 2.03 -11.21 14.73
CA ASP A 541 1.79 -12.44 13.98
C ASP A 541 2.04 -12.23 12.48
N PRO A 542 2.91 -13.02 11.83
CA PRO A 542 3.17 -12.91 10.40
C PRO A 542 1.94 -12.98 9.51
N ILE A 543 0.88 -13.69 9.91
CA ILE A 543 -0.35 -13.79 9.11
C ILE A 543 -0.99 -12.40 8.87
N PHE A 544 -0.72 -11.42 9.74
CA PHE A 544 -1.13 -10.03 9.59
C PHE A 544 -0.80 -9.47 8.20
N PHE A 545 0.46 -9.61 7.76
CA PHE A 545 0.92 -9.01 6.52
C PHE A 545 0.24 -9.65 5.30
N MET A 546 -0.06 -10.95 5.35
CA MET A 546 -0.73 -11.67 4.26
C MET A 546 -2.24 -11.41 4.25
N HIS A 547 -2.84 -11.24 5.43
CA HIS A 547 -4.24 -10.81 5.57
C HIS A 547 -4.41 -9.39 5.04
N HIS A 548 -3.58 -8.44 5.45
CA HIS A 548 -3.62 -7.05 5.01
C HIS A 548 -3.24 -6.89 3.52
N ASN A 549 -2.38 -7.75 2.98
CA ASN A 549 -2.13 -7.78 1.54
C ASN A 549 -3.34 -8.28 0.72
N MET A 550 -4.21 -9.10 1.33
CA MET A 550 -5.50 -9.44 0.72
C MET A 550 -6.49 -8.27 0.81
N VAL A 551 -6.52 -7.51 1.92
CA VAL A 551 -7.31 -6.26 2.00
C VAL A 551 -6.83 -5.24 0.95
N ASP A 552 -5.52 -5.13 0.75
CA ASP A 552 -4.90 -4.30 -0.29
C ASP A 552 -5.29 -4.70 -1.71
N LEU A 553 -5.38 -6.02 -1.96
CA LEU A 553 -5.91 -6.57 -3.21
C LEU A 553 -7.37 -6.17 -3.43
N LEU A 554 -8.22 -6.22 -2.39
CA LEU A 554 -9.63 -5.83 -2.51
C LEU A 554 -9.81 -4.33 -2.80
N HIS A 555 -8.99 -3.47 -2.18
CA HIS A 555 -8.93 -2.06 -2.56
C HIS A 555 -8.52 -1.88 -4.03
N THR A 556 -7.58 -2.69 -4.51
CA THR A 556 -7.14 -2.68 -5.92
C THR A 556 -8.28 -3.08 -6.87
N VAL A 557 -9.09 -4.08 -6.51
CA VAL A 557 -10.31 -4.45 -7.27
C VAL A 557 -11.28 -3.27 -7.33
N PHE A 558 -11.54 -2.62 -6.20
CA PHE A 558 -12.41 -1.43 -6.17
C PHE A 558 -11.86 -0.32 -7.09
N TYR A 559 -10.57 -0.01 -7.00
CA TYR A 559 -9.93 1.02 -7.82
C TYR A 559 -10.07 0.70 -9.31
N HIS A 560 -9.74 -0.53 -9.71
CA HIS A 560 -9.88 -1.00 -11.10
C HIS A 560 -11.31 -0.84 -11.62
N CYS A 561 -12.30 -1.16 -10.80
CA CYS A 561 -13.70 -1.18 -11.24
C CYS A 561 -14.38 0.19 -11.20
N ARG A 562 -13.98 1.08 -10.29
CA ARG A 562 -14.69 2.33 -10.02
C ARG A 562 -13.91 3.59 -10.38
N VAL A 563 -12.58 3.52 -10.40
CA VAL A 563 -11.71 4.71 -10.58
C VAL A 563 -10.96 4.66 -11.91
N GLU A 564 -10.31 3.54 -12.21
CA GLU A 564 -9.49 3.39 -13.43
C GLU A 564 -10.24 3.72 -14.74
N PRO A 565 -11.50 3.30 -14.96
CA PRO A 565 -12.21 3.55 -16.22
C PRO A 565 -12.49 5.05 -16.48
N LEU A 566 -12.33 5.89 -15.46
CA LEU A 566 -12.53 7.33 -15.56
C LEU A 566 -11.31 8.05 -16.15
N GLY A 567 -10.15 7.38 -16.20
CA GLY A 567 -8.91 7.98 -16.71
C GLY A 567 -8.48 9.25 -15.96
N LEU A 568 -8.67 9.28 -14.63
CA LEU A 568 -8.41 10.47 -13.83
C LEU A 568 -6.91 10.87 -13.86
N THR A 569 -6.66 12.15 -14.13
CA THR A 569 -5.35 12.78 -13.87
C THR A 569 -5.08 12.85 -12.36
N ASP A 570 -3.82 13.04 -11.96
CA ASP A 570 -3.47 13.15 -10.54
C ASP A 570 -4.18 14.31 -9.83
N ALA A 571 -4.42 15.43 -10.52
CA ALA A 571 -5.21 16.53 -9.97
C ALA A 571 -6.67 16.11 -9.73
N GLN A 572 -7.26 15.33 -10.63
CA GLN A 572 -8.64 14.84 -10.48
C GLN A 572 -8.75 13.77 -9.38
N LYS A 573 -7.75 12.89 -9.23
CA LYS A 573 -7.70 11.89 -8.15
C LYS A 573 -7.77 12.52 -6.76
N GLN A 574 -7.24 13.73 -6.58
CA GLN A 574 -7.30 14.43 -5.31
C GLN A 574 -8.71 14.91 -4.94
N THR A 575 -9.61 15.06 -5.92
CA THR A 575 -10.96 15.61 -5.71
C THR A 575 -12.08 14.61 -5.94
N ASP A 576 -11.80 13.48 -6.59
CA ASP A 576 -12.79 12.43 -6.85
C ASP A 576 -12.94 11.52 -5.63
N ASN A 577 -14.15 11.50 -5.06
CA ASN A 577 -14.46 10.73 -3.86
C ASN A 577 -14.30 9.20 -4.01
N ARG A 578 -14.19 8.67 -5.23
CA ARG A 578 -13.83 7.27 -5.46
C ARG A 578 -12.33 7.02 -5.32
N SER A 579 -11.50 8.02 -5.63
CA SER A 579 -10.04 7.89 -5.50
C SER A 579 -9.57 8.30 -4.11
N PHE A 580 -10.10 9.40 -3.58
CA PHE A 580 -9.83 9.87 -2.24
C PHE A 580 -11.01 10.70 -1.71
N GLU A 581 -11.44 10.43 -0.48
CA GLU A 581 -12.44 11.22 0.23
C GLU A 581 -11.86 11.61 1.59
N GLY A 582 -11.83 12.91 1.89
CA GLY A 582 -11.24 13.40 3.14
C GLY A 582 -12.07 13.06 4.37
N CYS A 583 -11.40 13.02 5.52
CA CYS A 583 -12.01 12.70 6.81
C CYS A 583 -11.36 13.49 7.95
N LYS A 584 -11.60 13.07 9.20
CA LYS A 584 -10.99 13.66 10.39
C LYS A 584 -10.32 12.57 11.22
N THR A 585 -9.16 12.86 11.80
CA THR A 585 -8.57 12.00 12.83
C THR A 585 -9.42 12.02 14.11
N ALA A 586 -9.16 11.12 15.06
CA ALA A 586 -9.78 11.15 16.39
C ALA A 586 -9.60 12.49 17.12
N ALA A 587 -8.49 13.20 16.87
CA ALA A 587 -8.23 14.53 17.41
C ALA A 587 -9.02 15.65 16.68
N GLY A 588 -9.82 15.31 15.67
CA GLY A 588 -10.63 16.25 14.88
C GLY A 588 -9.89 16.94 13.74
N ASN A 589 -8.62 16.61 13.50
CA ASN A 589 -7.80 17.22 12.44
C ASN A 589 -8.25 16.72 11.07
N ALA A 590 -8.39 17.64 10.11
CA ALA A 590 -8.77 17.28 8.75
C ALA A 590 -7.65 16.49 8.04
N VAL A 591 -8.04 15.39 7.39
CA VAL A 591 -7.17 14.56 6.56
C VAL A 591 -7.64 14.70 5.12
N GLY A 592 -6.78 15.27 4.28
CA GLY A 592 -7.01 15.50 2.85
C GLY A 592 -6.13 14.60 1.97
N PRO A 593 -6.33 14.67 0.65
CA PRO A 593 -5.61 13.83 -0.32
C PRO A 593 -4.10 14.05 -0.28
N THR A 594 -3.67 15.29 -0.01
CA THR A 594 -2.26 15.71 0.09
C THR A 594 -1.75 15.75 1.53
N SER A 595 -2.56 15.32 2.51
CA SER A 595 -2.07 15.14 3.87
C SER A 595 -0.99 14.07 3.87
N LYS A 596 0.06 14.29 4.68
CA LYS A 596 1.12 13.31 4.86
C LYS A 596 0.59 12.06 5.57
N ILE A 597 0.96 10.89 5.09
CA ILE A 597 0.75 9.62 5.78
C ILE A 597 1.82 9.50 6.86
N TRP A 598 1.40 9.68 8.11
CA TRP A 598 2.31 9.65 9.25
C TRP A 598 2.46 8.21 9.77
N MET A 599 3.71 7.76 9.86
CA MET A 599 4.10 6.51 10.50
C MET A 599 5.25 6.80 11.42
N ARG A 600 5.13 6.44 12.70
CA ARG A 600 6.19 6.65 13.69
C ARG A 600 6.51 5.35 14.39
N VAL A 601 7.77 5.16 14.77
CA VAL A 601 8.17 4.02 15.60
C VAL A 601 7.96 4.41 17.07
N GLY A 602 7.03 3.72 17.75
CA GLY A 602 6.67 3.98 19.15
C GLY A 602 7.33 3.05 20.16
N ASP A 603 8.56 2.59 19.92
CA ASP A 603 9.28 1.68 20.82
C ASP A 603 10.06 2.40 21.95
N THR A 604 9.92 3.72 22.03
CA THR A 604 10.48 4.58 23.09
C THR A 604 9.42 5.57 23.56
N ASP A 605 9.68 6.25 24.69
CA ASP A 605 8.81 7.31 25.23
C ASP A 605 8.66 8.53 24.29
N SER A 606 9.46 8.62 23.21
CA SER A 606 9.43 9.70 22.23
C SER A 606 9.37 9.15 20.81
N PRO A 607 8.16 8.83 20.30
CA PRO A 607 7.99 8.27 18.96
C PRO A 607 8.59 9.17 17.88
N ILE A 608 9.38 8.58 16.98
CA ILE A 608 10.01 9.28 15.85
C ILE A 608 9.37 8.84 14.53
N ASP A 609 9.37 9.70 13.52
CA ASP A 609 8.96 9.32 12.16
C ASP A 609 9.74 8.08 11.70
N ALA A 610 9.02 7.10 11.15
CA ALA A 610 9.60 5.85 10.68
C ALA A 610 10.73 6.10 9.67
N LYS A 611 10.65 7.13 8.83
CA LYS A 611 11.73 7.53 7.89
C LYS A 611 13.04 7.89 8.59
N ASN A 612 12.96 8.37 9.82
CA ASN A 612 14.10 8.80 10.62
C ASN A 612 14.62 7.70 11.55
N ASP A 613 13.96 6.55 11.62
CA ASP A 613 14.43 5.43 12.43
C ASP A 613 15.71 4.82 11.82
N PRO A 614 16.78 4.61 12.61
CA PRO A 614 18.06 4.14 12.10
C PRO A 614 18.03 2.70 11.56
N LEU A 615 17.06 1.87 11.94
CA LEU A 615 16.95 0.48 11.50
C LEU A 615 16.02 0.33 10.30
N VAL A 616 14.86 1.01 10.32
CA VAL A 616 13.82 0.81 9.30
C VAL A 616 13.60 2.01 8.38
N GLY A 617 14.16 3.18 8.69
CA GLY A 617 13.86 4.40 7.95
C GLY A 617 14.20 4.36 6.47
N GLN A 618 15.28 3.69 6.10
CA GLN A 618 15.66 3.47 4.70
C GLN A 618 14.56 2.80 3.86
N TYR A 619 13.66 2.01 4.45
CA TYR A 619 12.59 1.33 3.71
C TYR A 619 11.39 2.24 3.42
N PHE A 620 11.35 3.42 4.04
CA PHE A 620 10.31 4.44 3.89
C PHE A 620 10.78 5.66 3.09
N GLN A 621 12.08 5.87 2.89
CA GLN A 621 12.63 7.10 2.28
C GLN A 621 12.03 7.39 0.90
N ASP A 622 12.05 6.39 0.02
CA ASP A 622 11.61 6.52 -1.38
C ASP A 622 10.10 6.28 -1.57
N LEU A 623 9.37 6.06 -0.47
CA LEU A 623 7.93 5.89 -0.53
C LEU A 623 7.22 7.26 -0.60
N PRO A 624 6.17 7.38 -1.45
CA PRO A 624 5.34 8.57 -1.47
C PRO A 624 4.79 8.91 -0.07
N ASP A 625 4.43 10.16 0.15
CA ASP A 625 3.95 10.60 1.46
C ASP A 625 2.52 11.06 1.47
N MET A 626 1.84 11.19 0.32
CA MET A 626 0.47 11.69 0.26
C MET A 626 -0.53 10.59 -0.03
N TYR A 627 -1.69 10.64 0.62
CA TYR A 627 -2.73 9.62 0.50
C TYR A 627 -3.18 9.32 -0.93
N TYR A 628 -3.39 10.33 -1.78
CA TYR A 628 -3.85 10.11 -3.15
C TYR A 628 -2.86 9.29 -3.99
N GLN A 629 -1.56 9.30 -3.66
CA GLN A 629 -0.52 8.55 -4.36
C GLN A 629 -0.61 7.05 -4.09
N TYR A 630 -1.34 6.64 -3.06
CA TYR A 630 -1.54 5.25 -2.69
C TYR A 630 -2.83 4.65 -3.23
N ALA A 631 -3.58 5.35 -4.09
CA ALA A 631 -4.82 4.83 -4.65
C ALA A 631 -4.60 3.67 -5.62
N ASP A 632 -3.54 3.72 -6.45
CA ASP A 632 -3.19 2.67 -7.42
C ASP A 632 -1.88 1.96 -7.03
N ALA A 633 -1.95 0.64 -6.84
CA ALA A 633 -0.78 -0.19 -6.53
C ALA A 633 0.30 -0.16 -7.63
N ARG A 634 -0.09 -0.08 -8.90
CA ARG A 634 0.85 -0.11 -10.04
C ARG A 634 1.77 1.11 -10.05
N SER A 635 1.25 2.26 -9.64
CA SER A 635 2.03 3.49 -9.49
C SER A 635 3.11 3.41 -8.40
N LEU A 636 2.99 2.42 -7.50
CA LEU A 636 3.93 2.14 -6.42
C LEU A 636 4.92 1.02 -6.78
N GLY A 637 4.89 0.51 -8.01
CA GLY A 637 5.85 -0.48 -8.51
C GLY A 637 5.51 -1.94 -8.21
N TYR A 638 4.27 -2.25 -7.83
CA TYR A 638 3.82 -3.64 -7.68
C TYR A 638 2.41 -3.89 -8.25
N SER A 639 2.15 -5.15 -8.59
CA SER A 639 0.86 -5.64 -9.05
C SER A 639 0.48 -6.93 -8.33
N PHE A 640 -0.68 -7.48 -8.71
CA PHE A 640 -1.23 -8.70 -8.16
C PHE A 640 -1.45 -9.72 -9.27
N GLU A 641 -1.20 -10.99 -8.96
CA GLU A 641 -1.67 -12.13 -9.74
C GLU A 641 -3.01 -12.62 -9.16
N PHE A 642 -4.12 -12.23 -9.79
CA PHE A 642 -5.45 -12.65 -9.43
C PHE A 642 -5.74 -14.07 -9.95
N ARG A 643 -6.34 -14.90 -9.09
CA ARG A 643 -6.75 -16.27 -9.41
C ARG A 643 -8.17 -16.54 -8.95
N GLY A 644 -8.80 -17.54 -9.57
CA GLY A 644 -10.09 -18.06 -9.13
C GLY A 644 -11.17 -16.97 -9.02
N LEU A 645 -11.96 -17.02 -7.96
CA LEU A 645 -13.08 -16.11 -7.74
C LEU A 645 -12.65 -14.63 -7.66
N LEU A 646 -11.45 -14.34 -7.14
CA LEU A 646 -10.91 -12.98 -7.11
C LEU A 646 -10.52 -12.47 -8.50
N GLY A 647 -10.05 -13.36 -9.37
CA GLY A 647 -9.81 -13.04 -10.78
C GLY A 647 -11.09 -12.78 -11.55
N ASP A 648 -12.16 -13.54 -11.28
CA ASP A 648 -13.49 -13.28 -11.82
C ASP A 648 -14.02 -11.91 -11.37
N MET A 649 -13.89 -11.61 -10.07
CA MET A 649 -14.27 -10.34 -9.47
C MET A 649 -13.55 -9.15 -10.11
N TYR A 650 -12.22 -9.26 -10.27
CA TYR A 650 -11.42 -8.22 -10.92
C TYR A 650 -11.84 -8.05 -12.38
N THR A 651 -12.08 -9.15 -13.10
CA THR A 651 -12.40 -9.12 -14.53
C THR A 651 -13.75 -8.50 -14.82
N LYS A 652 -14.78 -8.90 -14.06
CA LYS A 652 -16.18 -8.54 -14.34
C LYS A 652 -16.68 -7.36 -13.52
N CYS A 653 -15.95 -6.96 -12.48
CA CYS A 653 -16.40 -5.95 -11.52
C CYS A 653 -17.79 -6.28 -10.97
N ASP A 654 -18.74 -5.34 -10.99
CA ASP A 654 -20.13 -5.57 -10.60
C ASP A 654 -21.03 -6.09 -11.74
N GLY A 655 -20.44 -6.34 -12.92
CA GLY A 655 -21.11 -6.77 -14.14
C GLY A 655 -21.10 -8.28 -14.39
N THR A 656 -21.46 -8.64 -15.62
CA THR A 656 -21.42 -10.03 -16.15
C THR A 656 -20.43 -10.20 -17.29
N THR A 657 -19.88 -9.10 -17.80
CA THR A 657 -18.96 -9.07 -18.93
C THR A 657 -17.64 -8.45 -18.49
N PRO A 658 -16.49 -8.90 -19.02
CA PRO A 658 -15.21 -8.29 -18.71
C PRO A 658 -15.20 -6.77 -18.95
N VAL A 659 -14.71 -6.01 -17.98
CA VAL A 659 -14.52 -4.57 -18.12
C VAL A 659 -13.23 -4.36 -18.91
N ASN A 660 -13.37 -3.95 -20.18
CA ASN A 660 -12.32 -3.88 -21.21
C ASN A 660 -11.79 -5.27 -21.66
N ASN A 661 -11.13 -5.31 -22.81
CA ASN A 661 -10.26 -6.42 -23.19
C ASN A 661 -9.05 -6.39 -22.23
N ILE A 662 -9.26 -6.73 -20.95
CA ILE A 662 -8.18 -7.09 -20.04
C ILE A 662 -7.42 -8.12 -20.83
N ALA A 663 -6.22 -7.75 -21.25
CA ALA A 663 -5.39 -8.67 -21.97
C ALA A 663 -5.31 -9.88 -21.04
N VAL A 664 -5.89 -10.99 -21.48
CA VAL A 664 -5.44 -12.32 -21.08
C VAL A 664 -4.02 -12.42 -21.66
N ALA A 665 -3.14 -11.56 -21.16
CA ALA A 665 -1.82 -11.35 -21.68
C ALA A 665 -1.05 -12.52 -21.12
N ARG A 666 -0.78 -13.47 -22.01
CA ARG A 666 0.48 -14.20 -21.92
C ARG A 666 1.55 -13.15 -21.62
N VAL A 667 2.34 -13.43 -20.60
CA VAL A 667 3.50 -12.67 -20.10
C VAL A 667 4.53 -12.33 -21.21
N GLU A 668 4.28 -12.74 -22.45
CA GLU A 668 5.17 -12.69 -23.61
C GLU A 668 5.14 -11.37 -24.41
N SER A 669 4.33 -10.36 -24.04
CA SER A 669 4.24 -9.10 -24.81
C SER A 669 4.07 -7.80 -24.01
N LEU A 670 4.36 -7.81 -22.71
CA LEU A 670 4.31 -6.59 -21.89
C LEU A 670 5.60 -5.78 -22.09
N ASP A 671 5.45 -4.47 -22.31
CA ASP A 671 6.55 -3.50 -22.31
C ASP A 671 7.24 -3.55 -20.94
N GLU A 672 8.58 -3.69 -20.87
CA GLU A 672 9.34 -3.98 -19.63
C GLU A 672 9.19 -2.92 -18.51
N ASN A 673 8.54 -1.80 -18.82
CA ASN A 673 8.31 -0.66 -17.94
C ASN A 673 6.89 -0.52 -17.37
N GLN A 674 5.93 -1.40 -17.72
CA GLN A 674 4.57 -1.34 -17.19
C GLN A 674 4.30 -2.44 -16.16
N VAL A 675 3.97 -2.02 -14.93
CA VAL A 675 3.55 -2.90 -13.85
C VAL A 675 2.06 -3.19 -14.03
N GLU A 676 1.73 -4.35 -14.60
CA GLU A 676 0.33 -4.75 -14.86
C GLU A 676 -0.12 -5.90 -13.96
N HIS A 677 -1.41 -5.90 -13.65
CA HIS A 677 -2.04 -7.01 -12.95
C HIS A 677 -2.12 -8.24 -13.86
N VAL A 678 -1.90 -9.42 -13.29
CA VAL A 678 -2.04 -10.70 -13.99
C VAL A 678 -3.34 -11.32 -13.55
N VAL A 679 -4.18 -11.73 -14.49
CA VAL A 679 -5.45 -12.41 -14.18
C VAL A 679 -5.45 -13.78 -14.82
N LEU A 680 -5.62 -14.83 -14.01
CA LEU A 680 -5.69 -16.21 -14.47
C LEU A 680 -7.14 -16.71 -14.47
N PRO A 681 -7.50 -17.59 -15.43
CA PRO A 681 -8.86 -18.08 -15.57
C PRO A 681 -9.31 -18.91 -14.36
N VAL A 682 -10.63 -18.93 -14.13
CA VAL A 682 -11.26 -19.79 -13.12
C VAL A 682 -11.32 -21.21 -13.63
N ILE A 683 -10.51 -22.09 -13.05
CA ILE A 683 -10.40 -23.50 -13.49
C ILE A 683 -10.83 -24.52 -12.44
N LYS A 684 -10.97 -24.10 -11.17
CA LYS A 684 -11.33 -25.02 -10.08
C LYS A 684 -12.83 -25.34 -10.09
N PRO A 685 -13.23 -26.62 -10.05
CA PRO A 685 -14.65 -27.00 -10.04
C PRO A 685 -15.46 -26.35 -8.93
N GLU A 686 -14.91 -26.23 -7.72
CA GLU A 686 -15.58 -25.59 -6.59
C GLU A 686 -15.84 -24.10 -6.82
N ASN A 687 -14.93 -23.40 -7.52
CA ASN A 687 -15.13 -21.99 -7.85
C ASN A 687 -16.20 -21.85 -8.95
N LEU A 688 -16.17 -22.73 -9.96
CA LEU A 688 -17.21 -22.75 -11.00
C LEU A 688 -18.59 -23.04 -10.41
N ASN A 689 -18.67 -23.87 -9.37
CA ASN A 689 -19.92 -24.12 -8.66
C ASN A 689 -20.45 -22.88 -7.94
N VAL A 690 -19.59 -22.08 -7.29
CA VAL A 690 -19.99 -20.80 -6.68
C VAL A 690 -20.50 -19.82 -7.74
N LEU A 691 -19.81 -19.70 -8.88
CA LEU A 691 -20.27 -18.83 -9.97
C LEU A 691 -21.60 -19.30 -10.57
N SER A 692 -21.76 -20.62 -10.78
CA SER A 692 -23.01 -21.20 -11.27
C SER A 692 -24.16 -21.00 -10.30
N PHE A 693 -23.90 -21.09 -8.99
CA PHE A 693 -24.87 -20.80 -7.94
C PHE A 693 -25.35 -19.34 -8.03
N ASP A 694 -24.42 -18.38 -8.08
CA ASP A 694 -24.76 -16.96 -8.19
C ASP A 694 -25.54 -16.66 -9.48
N GLU A 695 -25.15 -17.28 -10.61
CA GLU A 695 -25.86 -17.14 -11.88
C GLU A 695 -27.28 -17.71 -11.83
N GLU A 696 -27.50 -18.87 -11.20
CA GLU A 696 -28.85 -19.43 -11.01
C GLU A 696 -29.72 -18.54 -10.12
N VAL A 697 -29.17 -18.03 -9.00
CA VAL A 697 -29.90 -17.12 -8.11
C VAL A 697 -30.28 -15.83 -8.85
N VAL A 698 -29.36 -15.27 -9.65
CA VAL A 698 -29.63 -14.10 -10.49
C VAL A 698 -30.71 -14.38 -11.53
N ALA A 699 -30.67 -15.55 -12.20
CA ALA A 699 -31.67 -15.92 -13.20
C ALA A 699 -33.07 -16.06 -12.57
N ARG A 700 -33.18 -16.74 -11.42
CA ARG A 700 -34.45 -16.90 -10.70
C ARG A 700 -34.94 -15.57 -10.12
N GLY A 701 -34.03 -14.72 -9.63
CA GLY A 701 -34.35 -13.39 -9.15
C GLY A 701 -34.88 -12.48 -10.25
N ALA A 702 -34.25 -12.50 -11.43
CA ALA A 702 -34.72 -11.74 -12.59
C ALA A 702 -36.13 -12.17 -13.02
N ALA A 703 -36.43 -13.47 -12.99
CA ALA A 703 -37.78 -13.98 -13.23
C ALA A 703 -38.83 -13.51 -12.20
N GLN A 704 -38.37 -13.06 -11.03
CA GLN A 704 -39.18 -12.50 -9.94
C GLN A 704 -39.10 -10.97 -9.86
N GLY A 705 -38.47 -10.31 -10.85
CA GLY A 705 -38.35 -8.86 -10.94
C GLY A 705 -37.23 -8.23 -10.10
N LEU A 706 -36.33 -9.03 -9.53
CA LEU A 706 -35.14 -8.53 -8.84
C LEU A 706 -34.05 -8.15 -9.85
N ASN A 707 -33.31 -7.08 -9.54
CA ASN A 707 -32.07 -6.77 -10.25
C ASN A 707 -30.90 -7.63 -9.75
N ARG A 708 -29.79 -7.63 -10.49
CA ARG A 708 -28.60 -8.44 -10.15
C ARG A 708 -28.09 -8.19 -8.73
N THR A 709 -27.97 -6.93 -8.30
CA THR A 709 -27.51 -6.58 -6.95
C THR A 709 -28.42 -7.16 -5.87
N GLN A 710 -29.73 -7.06 -6.06
CA GLN A 710 -30.72 -7.66 -5.17
C GLN A 710 -30.58 -9.18 -5.15
N SER A 711 -30.48 -9.83 -6.30
CA SER A 711 -30.29 -11.29 -6.37
C SER A 711 -29.00 -11.77 -5.71
N LEU A 712 -27.88 -11.04 -5.87
CA LEU A 712 -26.63 -11.37 -5.20
C LEU A 712 -26.71 -11.14 -3.68
N ALA A 713 -27.52 -10.18 -3.22
CA ALA A 713 -27.84 -10.06 -1.80
C ALA A 713 -28.62 -11.27 -1.28
N GLU A 714 -29.56 -11.82 -2.07
CA GLU A 714 -30.25 -13.08 -1.76
C GLU A 714 -29.27 -14.28 -1.76
N ALA A 715 -28.33 -14.35 -2.70
CA ALA A 715 -27.28 -15.36 -2.71
C ALA A 715 -26.40 -15.31 -1.44
N ARG A 716 -26.08 -14.10 -0.94
CA ARG A 716 -25.38 -13.92 0.34
C ARG A 716 -26.20 -14.44 1.52
N LYS A 717 -27.51 -14.17 1.58
CA LYS A 717 -28.41 -14.73 2.61
C LYS A 717 -28.41 -16.26 2.60
N MET A 718 -28.53 -16.86 1.42
CA MET A 718 -28.45 -18.31 1.24
C MET A 718 -27.08 -18.87 1.70
N THR A 719 -25.98 -18.20 1.35
CA THR A 719 -24.62 -18.57 1.79
C THR A 719 -24.47 -18.55 3.31
N VAL A 720 -25.07 -17.55 3.98
CA VAL A 720 -25.10 -17.44 5.45
C VAL A 720 -25.86 -18.62 6.08
N LEU A 721 -27.01 -19.01 5.52
CA LEU A 721 -27.77 -20.16 6.00
C LEU A 721 -27.07 -21.50 5.74
N VAL A 722 -26.43 -21.66 4.57
CA VAL A 722 -25.59 -22.82 4.26
C VAL A 722 -24.49 -22.98 5.30
N HIS A 723 -23.84 -21.88 5.66
CA HIS A 723 -22.83 -21.89 6.71
C HIS A 723 -23.40 -22.39 8.03
N GLU A 724 -24.46 -21.71 8.50
CA GLU A 724 -25.10 -21.98 9.79
C GLU A 724 -25.65 -23.40 9.95
N LYS A 725 -26.14 -24.01 8.86
CA LYS A 725 -26.82 -25.32 8.91
C LYS A 725 -25.97 -26.49 8.44
N CYS A 726 -25.03 -26.26 7.54
CA CYS A 726 -24.39 -27.35 6.80
C CYS A 726 -22.86 -27.34 6.82
N LEU A 727 -22.23 -26.23 7.20
CA LEU A 727 -20.77 -26.13 7.29
C LEU A 727 -20.30 -26.23 8.74
N PRO A 728 -19.01 -26.53 8.97
CA PRO A 728 -18.42 -26.47 10.30
C PRO A 728 -18.47 -25.06 10.87
N GLY A 729 -18.82 -24.93 12.15
CA GLY A 729 -18.95 -23.64 12.84
C GLY A 729 -20.37 -23.09 12.82
N SER A 730 -20.57 -21.96 13.50
CA SER A 730 -21.81 -21.18 13.49
C SER A 730 -21.49 -19.75 13.11
N VAL A 731 -22.46 -19.02 12.59
CA VAL A 731 -22.31 -17.59 12.32
C VAL A 731 -22.44 -16.84 13.64
N THR A 732 -21.36 -16.22 14.10
CA THR A 732 -21.31 -15.52 15.39
C THR A 732 -21.03 -14.03 15.23
N ASP A 733 -21.47 -13.23 16.21
CA ASP A 733 -21.05 -11.84 16.32
C ASP A 733 -19.58 -11.71 16.75
N PHE A 734 -19.06 -10.49 16.71
CA PHE A 734 -17.82 -10.15 17.38
C PHE A 734 -17.96 -10.38 18.90
N PRO A 735 -16.93 -10.96 19.56
CA PRO A 735 -16.88 -11.02 21.02
C PRO A 735 -17.00 -9.62 21.65
N ASP A 736 -17.65 -9.51 22.80
CA ASP A 736 -17.88 -8.22 23.47
C ASP A 736 -16.57 -7.50 23.80
N GLU A 737 -15.55 -8.25 24.24
CA GLU A 737 -14.21 -7.73 24.48
C GLU A 737 -13.56 -7.18 23.22
N PHE A 738 -13.79 -7.81 22.07
CA PHE A 738 -13.27 -7.34 20.78
C PHE A 738 -13.97 -6.05 20.36
N LYS A 739 -15.30 -5.99 20.48
CA LYS A 739 -16.08 -4.78 20.19
C LYS A 739 -15.62 -3.60 21.03
N ALA A 740 -15.42 -3.81 22.33
CA ALA A 740 -14.92 -2.79 23.23
C ALA A 740 -13.52 -2.31 22.83
N ALA A 741 -12.59 -3.23 22.55
CA ALA A 741 -11.22 -2.89 22.19
C ALA A 741 -11.08 -2.17 20.83
N HIS A 742 -11.98 -2.44 19.88
CA HIS A 742 -11.95 -1.88 18.52
C HIS A 742 -12.98 -0.76 18.31
N ASN A 743 -13.68 -0.35 19.38
CA ASN A 743 -14.76 0.64 19.33
C ASN A 743 -15.84 0.31 18.27
N ILE A 744 -16.18 -0.98 18.15
CA ILE A 744 -17.18 -1.48 17.19
C ILE A 744 -18.55 -1.46 17.87
N THR A 745 -19.49 -0.75 17.26
CA THR A 745 -20.89 -0.65 17.74
C THR A 745 -21.87 -1.52 16.94
N LYS A 746 -21.45 -2.00 15.77
CA LYS A 746 -22.26 -2.82 14.87
C LYS A 746 -22.03 -4.31 15.12
N MET A 747 -22.97 -5.13 14.63
CA MET A 747 -22.81 -6.57 14.56
C MET A 747 -21.88 -6.95 13.41
N ALA A 748 -21.23 -8.11 13.51
CA ALA A 748 -20.54 -8.71 12.37
C ALA A 748 -21.52 -8.85 11.18
N PRO A 749 -21.12 -8.53 9.93
CA PRO A 749 -22.06 -8.43 8.80
C PRO A 749 -22.90 -9.68 8.56
N SER A 750 -22.29 -10.85 8.54
CA SER A 750 -23.04 -12.09 8.32
C SER A 750 -23.93 -12.48 9.51
N PHE A 751 -23.53 -12.14 10.74
CA PHE A 751 -24.37 -12.33 11.91
C PHE A 751 -25.60 -11.41 11.90
N ALA A 752 -25.44 -10.18 11.43
CA ALA A 752 -26.55 -9.25 11.23
C ALA A 752 -27.56 -9.78 10.18
N ILE A 753 -27.07 -10.38 9.10
CA ILE A 753 -27.91 -11.05 8.08
C ILE A 753 -28.65 -12.23 8.70
N LEU A 754 -27.96 -13.12 9.41
CA LEU A 754 -28.58 -14.29 10.03
C LEU A 754 -29.69 -13.87 11.02
N THR A 755 -29.43 -12.87 11.85
CA THR A 755 -30.40 -12.35 12.83
C THR A 755 -31.66 -11.84 12.15
N LYS A 756 -31.52 -11.08 11.04
CA LYS A 756 -32.67 -10.56 10.27
C LYS A 756 -33.47 -11.66 9.56
N ILE A 757 -32.82 -12.74 9.16
CA ILE A 757 -33.53 -13.90 8.58
C ILE A 757 -34.33 -14.61 9.69
N GLN A 758 -33.67 -14.90 10.82
CA GLN A 758 -34.26 -15.66 11.93
C GLN A 758 -35.43 -14.93 12.60
N ASN A 759 -35.41 -13.61 12.68
CA ASN A 759 -36.49 -12.80 13.24
C ASN A 759 -37.58 -12.43 12.21
N GLY A 760 -37.44 -12.88 10.94
CA GLY A 760 -38.39 -12.63 9.87
C GLY A 760 -38.37 -11.19 9.30
N GLN A 761 -37.38 -10.37 9.65
CA GLN A 761 -37.25 -9.00 9.12
C GLN A 761 -36.75 -8.97 7.68
N ASP A 762 -35.94 -9.94 7.27
CA ASP A 762 -35.34 -9.99 5.94
C ASP A 762 -35.26 -11.43 5.39
N PRO A 763 -36.41 -12.11 5.17
CA PRO A 763 -36.42 -13.46 4.65
C PRO A 763 -35.89 -13.50 3.20
N ILE A 764 -35.47 -14.69 2.77
CA ILE A 764 -35.05 -14.92 1.39
C ILE A 764 -36.27 -14.81 0.48
N GLN A 765 -36.17 -13.95 -0.54
CA GLN A 765 -37.27 -13.62 -1.45
C GLN A 765 -37.36 -14.58 -2.63
N ILE A 766 -36.25 -15.23 -3.00
CA ILE A 766 -36.19 -16.14 -4.14
C ILE A 766 -37.06 -17.38 -3.85
N HIS A 767 -38.11 -17.58 -4.66
CA HIS A 767 -38.91 -18.81 -4.58
C HIS A 767 -38.06 -20.07 -4.80
N ASP A 768 -38.34 -21.11 -4.01
CA ASP A 768 -37.67 -22.43 -4.11
C ASP A 768 -36.14 -22.34 -3.96
N TRP A 769 -35.66 -21.40 -3.15
CA TRP A 769 -34.22 -21.20 -2.94
C TRP A 769 -33.52 -22.40 -2.30
N GLN A 770 -34.23 -23.19 -1.48
CA GLN A 770 -33.69 -24.40 -0.87
C GLN A 770 -33.26 -25.43 -1.91
N SER A 771 -33.97 -25.54 -3.05
CA SER A 771 -33.59 -26.47 -4.11
C SER A 771 -32.27 -26.07 -4.78
N ILE A 772 -32.07 -24.76 -5.00
CA ILE A 772 -30.82 -24.19 -5.54
C ILE A 772 -29.66 -24.59 -4.62
N VAL A 773 -29.83 -24.37 -3.33
CA VAL A 773 -28.79 -24.65 -2.34
C VAL A 773 -28.53 -26.16 -2.21
N ALA A 774 -29.56 -27.00 -2.27
CA ALA A 774 -29.41 -28.45 -2.26
C ALA A 774 -28.60 -28.94 -3.47
N VAL A 775 -28.82 -28.37 -4.66
CA VAL A 775 -28.07 -28.71 -5.88
C VAL A 775 -26.60 -28.29 -5.77
N HIS A 776 -26.34 -27.06 -5.34
CA HIS A 776 -24.98 -26.50 -5.35
C HIS A 776 -24.11 -26.87 -4.15
N PHE A 777 -24.71 -27.06 -2.98
CA PHE A 777 -23.97 -27.25 -1.72
C PHE A 777 -24.37 -28.51 -0.96
N ASN A 778 -25.20 -29.38 -1.55
CA ASN A 778 -25.68 -30.61 -0.91
C ASN A 778 -26.18 -30.38 0.53
N CYS A 779 -26.86 -29.26 0.73
CA CYS A 779 -27.35 -28.77 2.00
C CYS A 779 -28.88 -28.82 1.99
N THR A 780 -29.44 -29.86 2.60
CA THR A 780 -30.89 -30.15 2.57
C THR A 780 -31.60 -29.78 3.87
N ASP A 781 -30.85 -29.45 4.92
CA ASP A 781 -31.37 -29.19 6.27
C ASP A 781 -31.64 -27.67 6.47
N LEU A 782 -32.44 -27.07 5.58
CA LEU A 782 -32.66 -25.60 5.47
C LEU A 782 -34.10 -25.15 5.60
#